data_AF-A0A8J6HZU3-F1
#
_entry.id   AF-A0A8J6HZU3-F1
#
_cell.length_a   1.000
_cell.length_b   1.000
_cell.length_c   1.000
_cell.angle_alpha   90.00
_cell.angle_beta   90.00
_cell.angle_gamma   90.00
#
_symmetry.space_group_name_H-M   'P 1'
#
loop_
_entity.id
_entity.type
_entity.pdbx_description
1 polymer ?
#
loop_
_entity_poly.entity_id
_entity_poly.type
_entity_poly.pdbx_seq_one_letter_code
_entity_poly.pdbx_strand_id
1 'polypeptide(L)'
;MGYIAIIPILLSAVTLISCHVEPIVLVHGGADNIHSLRVEGRRDAVKKAATVGYKVLKKSGNVLDAVEEAIKIMEANEYFNAGYGSALNVEGEAEMDAAIMLGWNLSSGGVTVVKNIAHPISLARMVMEKSPHFLLAGEGAKKFARDQRVPLIAANNLISKHAKQDLDDYLHILTVNKTAPEMGGCGGVGAIAINSDGHLAAGTSTGGRLGKMVGRCSDASIIGAGVYADDEVGAAVVTGSGESIARFVLAHEIINTMKRGFEAGVATRNAVKGITQRFHKPTGAITLSKSGQVGISFTTDKMAWAYQIRDDVHSGIDDYDHFSEKIVSLILSYHISLIKHFFNLTSASRCKMEPIVLVHGGAGDIPDSRVPLKLTGVKKAASLGYQILKNGGSVVDAVEEAVKSMEDDEAFNAGYGSVLNLDGNVEMDASIMIGATLNSGAVTVVKDIAHPITLARRVMEKTPHFLLAGEGANRFAKEQGFPTVPAGALVSKYAEEALENFKKYGDNRTEIGEVGTVGAVAIDSKGRLAAATSTGGINGKMVGRSSDTSIVGSGTYADDEVGAVSTTGHGESIARFCLAHAVIYEMRNGSSASAATGKALKGMTQRLHNNAGAITIAKNGELGIDFTSRRMAWAYQIKDEMHFGIEHGQHTKEKAN
;
A
#
# COMPACT_ATOMS: atom_id res chain seq x y z
N MET A 1 -34.25 66.29 14.48
CA MET A 1 -34.08 65.81 15.87
C MET A 1 -34.92 64.54 15.99
N GLY A 2 -34.44 63.32 16.14
CA GLY A 2 -33.14 62.76 16.47
C GLY A 2 -33.44 61.45 17.18
N TYR A 3 -33.31 60.31 16.51
CA TYR A 3 -33.25 58.99 17.15
C TYR A 3 -32.35 58.11 16.30
N ILE A 4 -31.05 58.13 16.64
CA ILE A 4 -30.07 57.14 16.24
C ILE A 4 -30.27 55.94 17.17
N ALA A 5 -30.65 54.81 16.60
CA ALA A 5 -30.72 53.54 17.30
C ALA A 5 -29.30 53.03 17.56
N ILE A 6 -28.94 52.89 18.84
CA ILE A 6 -27.76 52.17 19.29
C ILE A 6 -28.14 50.70 19.42
N ILE A 7 -27.70 49.88 18.47
CA ILE A 7 -27.56 48.43 18.63
C ILE A 7 -26.04 48.17 18.66
N PRO A 8 -25.45 47.67 19.76
CA PRO A 8 -24.03 47.36 19.74
C PRO A 8 -23.80 46.08 18.95
N ILE A 9 -22.91 46.22 17.98
CA ILE A 9 -22.24 45.19 17.19
C ILE A 9 -21.65 44.15 18.15
N LEU A 10 -22.24 42.96 18.16
CA LEU A 10 -21.71 41.77 18.84
C LEU A 10 -21.52 40.68 17.78
N LEU A 11 -20.76 41.01 16.73
CA LEU A 11 -20.48 40.08 15.64
C LEU A 11 -19.13 40.38 14.97
N SER A 12 -18.03 40.34 15.75
CA SER A 12 -16.67 40.26 15.18
C SER A 12 -15.62 40.01 16.27
N ALA A 13 -15.64 38.83 16.88
CA ALA A 13 -14.48 38.25 17.57
C ALA A 13 -14.79 36.78 17.93
N VAL A 14 -15.05 35.94 16.93
CA VAL A 14 -14.63 34.54 17.09
C VAL A 14 -13.13 34.59 16.89
N THR A 15 -12.39 34.80 17.98
CA THR A 15 -10.98 34.52 18.02
C THR A 15 -10.83 33.09 17.52
N LEU A 16 -10.21 32.91 16.35
CA LEU A 16 -9.64 31.62 15.96
C LEU A 16 -8.71 31.23 17.11
N ILE A 17 -9.22 30.45 18.06
CA ILE A 17 -8.37 29.74 19.00
C ILE A 17 -7.64 28.74 18.12
N SER A 18 -6.47 29.15 17.62
CA SER A 18 -5.48 28.22 17.12
C SER A 18 -5.25 27.24 18.26
N CYS A 19 -5.81 26.04 18.13
CA CYS A 19 -5.63 24.99 19.10
C CYS A 19 -4.19 24.50 18.91
N HIS A 20 -3.24 25.21 19.52
CA HIS A 20 -1.83 24.88 19.43
C HIS A 20 -1.63 23.51 20.07
N VAL A 21 -1.24 22.55 19.25
CA VAL A 21 -0.85 21.22 19.70
C VAL A 21 0.58 21.33 20.19
N GLU A 22 0.88 20.68 21.32
CA GLU A 22 2.26 20.58 21.77
C GLU A 22 3.06 19.77 20.74
N PRO A 23 4.23 20.24 20.30
CA PRO A 23 5.07 19.46 19.42
C PRO A 23 5.42 18.11 20.06
N ILE A 24 5.34 17.03 19.28
CA ILE A 24 5.66 15.67 19.74
C ILE A 24 6.47 14.97 18.66
N VAL A 25 7.49 14.22 19.07
CA VAL A 25 8.15 13.22 18.23
C VAL A 25 8.04 11.86 18.90
N LEU A 26 7.47 10.90 18.21
CA LEU A 26 7.21 9.52 18.66
C LEU A 26 7.94 8.55 17.73
N VAL A 27 8.66 7.58 18.28
CA VAL A 27 9.46 6.61 17.52
C VAL A 27 9.23 5.18 18.03
N HIS A 28 9.41 4.21 17.13
CA HIS A 28 9.56 2.81 17.50
C HIS A 28 10.82 2.19 16.86
N GLY A 29 11.39 1.23 17.58
CA GLY A 29 12.52 0.43 17.15
C GLY A 29 12.14 -0.86 16.43
N GLY A 30 10.86 -1.21 16.39
CA GLY A 30 10.36 -2.41 15.71
C GLY A 30 9.82 -3.46 16.68
N ALA A 31 8.70 -4.08 16.30
CA ALA A 31 8.05 -5.15 17.06
C ALA A 31 8.67 -6.48 16.64
N ASP A 32 9.50 -7.05 17.50
CA ASP A 32 10.29 -8.25 17.21
C ASP A 32 10.61 -9.04 18.48
N ASN A 33 11.09 -10.27 18.29
CA ASN A 33 11.82 -11.00 19.33
C ASN A 33 13.21 -10.38 19.50
N ILE A 34 13.34 -9.48 20.47
CA ILE A 34 14.61 -8.78 20.74
C ILE A 34 15.50 -9.67 21.62
N HIS A 35 16.68 -10.03 21.10
CA HIS A 35 17.70 -10.72 21.88
C HIS A 35 18.07 -9.91 23.13
N SER A 36 18.12 -10.55 24.30
CA SER A 36 18.29 -9.89 25.61
C SER A 36 19.47 -8.91 25.65
N LEU A 37 20.60 -9.29 25.06
CA LEU A 37 21.81 -8.47 24.95
C LEU A 37 21.64 -7.16 24.16
N ARG A 38 20.61 -7.03 23.31
CA ARG A 38 20.35 -5.85 22.48
C ARG A 38 19.31 -4.90 23.10
N VAL A 39 18.71 -5.26 24.23
CA VAL A 39 17.57 -4.54 24.85
C VAL A 39 17.93 -3.11 25.30
N GLU A 40 18.97 -2.95 26.11
CA GLU A 40 19.39 -1.62 26.60
C GLU A 40 19.86 -0.72 25.45
N GLY A 41 20.67 -1.27 24.55
CA GLY A 41 21.13 -0.53 23.37
C GLY A 41 19.99 -0.01 22.50
N ARG A 42 18.93 -0.80 22.29
CA ARG A 42 17.72 -0.34 21.58
C ARG A 42 16.96 0.71 22.37
N ARG A 43 16.78 0.54 23.68
CA ARG A 43 16.09 1.49 24.57
C ARG A 43 16.76 2.87 24.55
N ASP A 44 18.07 2.91 24.67
CA ASP A 44 18.82 4.18 24.68
C ASP A 44 18.81 4.85 23.31
N ALA A 45 18.87 4.05 22.25
CA ALA A 45 18.84 4.58 20.89
C ALA A 45 17.46 5.13 20.48
N VAL A 46 16.34 4.52 20.90
CA VAL A 46 15.00 5.12 20.65
C VAL A 46 14.82 6.42 21.43
N LYS A 47 15.31 6.51 22.68
CA LYS A 47 15.32 7.78 23.45
C LYS A 47 16.13 8.85 22.72
N LYS A 48 17.32 8.49 22.25
CA LYS A 48 18.19 9.39 21.47
C LYS A 48 17.50 9.85 20.19
N ALA A 49 16.87 8.94 19.45
CA ALA A 49 16.14 9.24 18.22
C ALA A 49 14.99 10.24 18.48
N ALA A 50 14.13 9.97 19.47
CA ALA A 50 13.06 10.89 19.87
C ALA A 50 13.63 12.27 20.28
N THR A 51 14.72 12.28 21.05
CA THR A 51 15.35 13.53 21.51
C THR A 51 15.94 14.35 20.37
N VAL A 52 16.63 13.71 19.43
CA VAL A 52 17.21 14.38 18.26
C VAL A 52 16.10 14.91 17.37
N GLY A 53 15.10 14.10 17.05
CA GLY A 53 13.95 14.53 16.25
C GLY A 53 13.22 15.72 16.90
N TYR A 54 13.01 15.68 18.22
CA TYR A 54 12.36 16.79 18.94
C TYR A 54 13.18 18.08 18.90
N LYS A 55 14.50 18.00 19.09
CA LYS A 55 15.39 19.17 18.97
C LYS A 55 15.35 19.77 17.57
N VAL A 56 15.33 18.94 16.54
CA VAL A 56 15.19 19.38 15.15
C VAL A 56 13.83 20.07 14.95
N LEU A 57 12.74 19.43 15.40
CA LEU A 57 11.40 19.97 15.32
C LEU A 57 11.27 21.35 16.00
N LYS A 58 11.80 21.50 17.21
CA LYS A 58 11.80 22.77 17.95
C LYS A 58 12.61 23.86 17.26
N LYS A 59 13.65 23.49 16.51
CA LYS A 59 14.54 24.42 15.81
C LYS A 59 13.97 24.86 14.46
N SER A 60 13.47 23.93 13.64
CA SER A 60 13.03 24.21 12.27
C SER A 60 11.52 24.37 12.12
N GLY A 61 10.72 23.80 13.04
CA GLY A 61 9.27 23.66 12.87
C GLY A 61 8.87 22.62 11.82
N ASN A 62 9.83 22.02 11.11
CA ASN A 62 9.58 21.11 10.00
C ASN A 62 9.49 19.66 10.50
N VAL A 63 8.31 19.07 10.33
CA VAL A 63 8.00 17.70 10.74
C VAL A 63 8.75 16.63 9.95
N LEU A 64 9.08 16.88 8.67
CA LEU A 64 9.85 15.94 7.86
C LEU A 64 11.29 15.86 8.34
N ASP A 65 11.90 17.00 8.69
CA ASP A 65 13.26 17.03 9.24
C ASP A 65 13.33 16.23 10.55
N ALA A 66 12.32 16.37 11.40
CA ALA A 66 12.23 15.67 12.68
C ALA A 66 12.12 14.15 12.51
N VAL A 67 11.24 13.70 11.60
CA VAL A 67 11.04 12.27 11.27
C VAL A 67 12.29 11.68 10.64
N GLU A 68 12.86 12.36 9.64
CA GLU A 68 14.05 11.89 8.94
C GLU A 68 15.24 11.74 9.89
N GLU A 69 15.54 12.76 10.70
CA GLU A 69 16.67 12.71 11.63
C GLU A 69 16.48 11.68 12.74
N ALA A 70 15.25 11.50 13.25
CA ALA A 70 14.96 10.45 14.21
C ALA A 70 15.23 9.05 13.62
N ILE A 71 14.80 8.81 12.38
CA ILE A 71 15.02 7.50 11.71
C ILE A 71 16.49 7.30 11.37
N LYS A 72 17.23 8.33 10.92
CA LYS A 72 18.67 8.23 10.64
C LYS A 72 19.49 7.82 11.85
N ILE A 73 19.11 8.26 13.06
CA ILE A 73 19.74 7.81 14.30
C ILE A 73 19.61 6.29 14.48
N MET A 74 18.46 5.73 14.10
CA MET A 74 18.21 4.29 14.20
C MET A 74 18.83 3.51 13.03
N GLU A 75 18.79 4.03 11.80
CA GLU A 75 19.48 3.43 10.63
C GLU A 75 21.00 3.35 10.80
N ALA A 76 21.59 4.31 11.52
CA ALA A 76 23.03 4.30 11.82
C ALA A 76 23.42 3.32 12.95
N ASN A 77 22.45 2.65 13.58
CA ASN A 77 22.68 1.81 14.76
C ASN A 77 22.44 0.33 14.43
N GLU A 78 23.47 -0.49 14.67
CA GLU A 78 23.48 -1.92 14.31
C GLU A 78 22.43 -2.78 15.02
N TYR A 79 21.79 -2.28 16.08
CA TYR A 79 20.76 -3.00 16.83
C TYR A 79 19.37 -2.92 16.21
N PHE A 80 19.17 -2.10 15.17
CA PHE A 80 17.91 -2.00 14.46
C PHE A 80 18.01 -2.61 13.07
N ASN A 81 16.93 -3.27 12.66
CA ASN A 81 16.79 -3.82 11.33
C ASN A 81 16.47 -2.70 10.32
N ALA A 82 17.41 -1.77 10.12
CA ALA A 82 17.36 -0.69 9.16
C ALA A 82 18.78 -0.13 8.93
N GLY A 83 19.06 0.40 7.74
CA GLY A 83 20.39 0.95 7.43
C GLY A 83 21.52 -0.05 7.71
N TYR A 84 22.45 0.32 8.57
CA TYR A 84 23.64 -0.46 8.93
C TYR A 84 23.33 -1.79 9.64
N GLY A 85 22.21 -1.91 10.35
CA GLY A 85 21.78 -3.12 11.05
C GLY A 85 20.79 -4.00 10.28
N SER A 86 20.57 -3.71 9.00
CA SER A 86 19.57 -4.39 8.17
C SER A 86 19.74 -5.90 8.13
N ALA A 87 18.62 -6.61 8.25
CA ALA A 87 18.56 -8.04 7.98
C ALA A 87 18.94 -8.34 6.53
N LEU A 88 19.59 -9.49 6.33
CA LEU A 88 20.12 -9.88 5.02
C LEU A 88 19.16 -10.81 4.28
N ASN A 89 19.16 -10.70 2.95
CA ASN A 89 18.47 -11.67 2.08
C ASN A 89 19.23 -13.01 2.04
N VAL A 90 18.68 -14.00 1.33
CA VAL A 90 19.31 -15.34 1.19
C VAL A 90 20.71 -15.34 0.56
N GLU A 91 21.14 -14.24 -0.07
CA GLU A 91 22.46 -14.09 -0.69
C GLU A 91 23.44 -13.31 0.18
N GLY A 92 23.05 -12.89 1.39
CA GLY A 92 23.90 -12.12 2.27
C GLY A 92 23.93 -10.62 1.97
N GLU A 93 22.96 -10.10 1.22
CA GLU A 93 22.89 -8.69 0.87
C GLU A 93 21.82 -7.94 1.67
N ALA A 94 22.14 -6.69 2.02
CA ALA A 94 21.20 -5.75 2.65
C ALA A 94 20.36 -5.05 1.56
N GLU A 95 19.12 -5.52 1.38
CA GLU A 95 18.09 -4.85 0.57
C GLU A 95 17.16 -4.08 1.50
N MET A 96 17.03 -2.77 1.32
CA MET A 96 16.32 -1.91 2.26
C MET A 96 15.07 -1.27 1.64
N ASP A 97 14.09 -1.02 2.49
CA ASP A 97 12.82 -0.37 2.15
C ASP A 97 12.57 0.80 3.10
N ALA A 98 12.10 1.93 2.58
CA ALA A 98 11.71 3.08 3.40
C ALA A 98 10.64 3.92 2.72
N ALA A 99 9.82 4.61 3.52
CA ALA A 99 8.89 5.61 3.04
C ALA A 99 8.73 6.75 4.05
N ILE A 100 8.37 7.92 3.55
CA ILE A 100 8.03 9.11 4.32
C ILE A 100 6.78 9.77 3.72
N MET A 101 5.93 10.33 4.58
CA MET A 101 4.67 10.95 4.19
C MET A 101 4.40 12.20 5.02
N LEU A 102 3.88 13.24 4.35
CA LEU A 102 3.49 14.53 4.90
C LEU A 102 1.96 14.66 4.91
N GLY A 103 1.37 14.99 6.06
CA GLY A 103 -0.08 14.87 6.27
C GLY A 103 -0.95 15.94 5.58
N TRP A 104 -0.51 17.19 5.47
CA TRP A 104 -1.37 18.27 4.97
C TRP A 104 -1.71 18.16 3.48
N ASN A 105 -0.83 17.59 2.67
CA ASN A 105 -1.05 17.41 1.22
C ASN A 105 -0.85 15.96 0.76
N LEU A 106 -0.66 15.03 1.69
CA LEU A 106 -0.39 13.61 1.46
C LEU A 106 0.83 13.35 0.56
N SER A 107 1.75 14.31 0.42
CA SER A 107 2.99 14.11 -0.33
C SER A 107 3.78 12.98 0.31
N SER A 108 4.31 12.11 -0.53
CA SER A 108 5.03 10.93 -0.08
C SER A 108 6.14 10.56 -1.04
N GLY A 109 7.15 9.90 -0.49
CA GLY A 109 8.24 9.31 -1.23
C GLY A 109 8.73 8.06 -0.54
N GLY A 110 9.23 7.12 -1.34
CA GLY A 110 9.64 5.82 -0.88
C GLY A 110 10.68 5.20 -1.80
N VAL A 111 11.43 4.26 -1.23
CA VAL A 111 12.33 3.39 -1.96
C VAL A 111 12.15 1.95 -1.49
N THR A 112 12.31 1.01 -2.41
CA THR A 112 12.23 -0.41 -2.07
C THR A 112 13.33 -1.21 -2.75
N VAL A 113 13.82 -2.25 -2.07
CA VAL A 113 14.91 -3.12 -2.54
C VAL A 113 16.17 -2.30 -2.89
N VAL A 114 16.42 -1.19 -2.18
CA VAL A 114 17.60 -0.37 -2.43
C VAL A 114 18.83 -0.97 -1.73
N LYS A 115 19.97 -0.95 -2.42
CA LYS A 115 21.26 -1.44 -1.92
C LYS A 115 22.26 -0.29 -1.88
N ASN A 116 23.31 -0.42 -1.08
CA ASN A 116 24.46 0.50 -1.05
C ASN A 116 24.13 1.93 -0.58
N ILE A 117 23.08 2.15 0.22
CA ILE A 117 22.69 3.46 0.74
C ILE A 117 22.69 3.40 2.28
N ALA A 118 23.37 4.34 2.96
CA ALA A 118 23.36 4.39 4.43
C ALA A 118 21.97 4.69 5.00
N HIS A 119 21.29 5.65 4.38
CA HIS A 119 20.04 6.21 4.88
C HIS A 119 18.92 6.10 3.84
N PRO A 120 18.26 4.93 3.74
CA PRO A 120 17.08 4.75 2.89
C PRO A 120 16.01 5.81 3.12
N ILE A 121 15.76 6.25 4.36
CA ILE A 121 14.77 7.29 4.66
C ILE A 121 15.08 8.63 3.98
N SER A 122 16.35 9.02 3.92
CA SER A 122 16.78 10.25 3.24
C SER A 122 16.57 10.13 1.74
N LEU A 123 16.83 8.95 1.15
CA LEU A 123 16.56 8.72 -0.27
C LEU A 123 15.05 8.73 -0.55
N ALA A 124 14.22 8.15 0.32
CA ALA A 124 12.77 8.23 0.24
C ALA A 124 12.26 9.67 0.27
N ARG A 125 12.82 10.52 1.14
CA ARG A 125 12.53 11.97 1.15
C ARG A 125 12.96 12.65 -0.14
N MET A 126 14.13 12.31 -0.68
CA MET A 126 14.55 12.86 -1.98
C MET A 126 13.62 12.43 -3.12
N VAL A 127 13.08 11.20 -3.09
CA VAL A 127 12.06 10.78 -4.07
C VAL A 127 10.83 11.69 -3.97
N MET A 128 10.35 11.97 -2.76
CA MET A 128 9.22 12.88 -2.53
C MET A 128 9.48 14.29 -3.05
N GLU A 129 10.66 14.86 -2.80
CA GLU A 129 10.94 16.27 -3.05
C GLU A 129 11.55 16.57 -4.43
N LYS A 130 12.21 15.56 -5.04
CA LYS A 130 13.04 15.75 -6.25
C LYS A 130 12.67 14.80 -7.40
N SER A 131 11.53 14.13 -7.30
CA SER A 131 10.96 13.35 -8.38
C SER A 131 9.45 13.58 -8.45
N PRO A 132 8.80 13.31 -9.60
CA PRO A 132 7.35 13.33 -9.70
C PRO A 132 6.70 12.05 -9.12
N HIS A 133 7.48 11.09 -8.62
CA HIS A 133 7.02 9.76 -8.24
C HIS A 133 6.96 9.58 -6.73
N PHE A 134 6.16 8.60 -6.28
CA PHE A 134 6.05 8.27 -4.86
C PHE A 134 6.92 7.08 -4.43
N LEU A 135 7.34 6.20 -5.36
CA LEU A 135 8.11 5.00 -5.04
C LEU A 135 9.05 4.61 -6.18
N LEU A 136 10.34 4.42 -5.86
CA LEU A 136 11.34 3.87 -6.77
C LEU A 136 11.90 2.54 -6.24
N ALA A 137 12.13 1.57 -7.12
CA ALA A 137 12.60 0.24 -6.76
C ALA A 137 13.99 -0.09 -7.35
N GLY A 138 14.78 -0.86 -6.59
CA GLY A 138 15.99 -1.53 -7.06
C GLY A 138 17.01 -0.61 -7.74
N GLU A 139 17.49 -1.03 -8.92
CA GLU A 139 18.49 -0.26 -9.68
C GLU A 139 17.97 1.11 -10.14
N GLY A 140 16.65 1.29 -10.31
CA GLY A 140 16.07 2.60 -10.59
C GLY A 140 16.22 3.58 -9.42
N ALA A 141 15.94 3.12 -8.20
CA ALA A 141 16.21 3.90 -6.98
C ALA A 141 17.70 4.21 -6.81
N LYS A 142 18.57 3.25 -7.12
CA LYS A 142 20.04 3.44 -7.06
C LYS A 142 20.53 4.40 -8.14
N LYS A 143 19.97 4.36 -9.35
CA LYS A 143 20.24 5.35 -10.40
C LYS A 143 19.84 6.74 -9.93
N PHE A 144 18.63 6.89 -9.39
CA PHE A 144 18.18 8.16 -8.81
C PHE A 144 19.11 8.65 -7.70
N ALA A 145 19.57 7.77 -6.81
CA ALA A 145 20.53 8.11 -5.77
C ALA A 145 21.84 8.70 -6.35
N ARG A 146 22.38 8.10 -7.43
CA ARG A 146 23.56 8.63 -8.13
C ARG A 146 23.28 10.01 -8.74
N ASP A 147 22.13 10.17 -9.39
CA ASP A 147 21.71 11.43 -10.01
C ASP A 147 21.57 12.55 -8.95
N GLN A 148 21.13 12.19 -7.73
CA GLN A 148 21.06 13.08 -6.56
C GLN A 148 22.38 13.20 -5.78
N ARG A 149 23.46 12.59 -6.26
CA ARG A 149 24.80 12.59 -5.63
C ARG A 149 24.81 12.02 -4.21
N VAL A 150 23.92 11.07 -3.93
CA VAL A 150 23.93 10.32 -2.67
C VAL A 150 25.12 9.37 -2.67
N PRO A 151 25.99 9.37 -1.63
CA PRO A 151 27.12 8.48 -1.55
C PRO A 151 26.69 7.01 -1.55
N LEU A 152 27.29 6.21 -2.44
CA LEU A 152 27.11 4.76 -2.44
C LEU A 152 28.13 4.10 -1.51
N ILE A 153 27.64 3.28 -0.60
CA ILE A 153 28.45 2.58 0.39
C ILE A 153 28.72 1.16 -0.08
N ALA A 154 29.98 0.73 0.03
CA ALA A 154 30.36 -0.66 -0.26
C ALA A 154 29.51 -1.62 0.57
N ALA A 155 29.00 -2.70 -0.05
CA ALA A 155 28.05 -3.61 0.60
C ALA A 155 28.54 -4.12 1.97
N ASN A 156 29.81 -4.51 2.07
CA ASN A 156 30.42 -4.98 3.33
C ASN A 156 30.43 -3.93 4.45
N ASN A 157 30.37 -2.64 4.13
CA ASN A 157 30.33 -1.56 5.12
C ASN A 157 28.89 -1.27 5.61
N LEU A 158 27.87 -1.89 5.02
CA LEU A 158 26.47 -1.84 5.45
C LEU A 158 26.03 -3.09 6.20
N ILE A 159 26.90 -4.10 6.32
CA ILE A 159 26.58 -5.36 6.97
C ILE A 159 27.23 -5.37 8.35
N SER A 160 26.42 -5.27 9.40
CA SER A 160 26.90 -5.40 10.78
C SER A 160 27.33 -6.83 11.08
N LYS A 161 28.18 -6.98 12.12
CA LYS A 161 28.59 -8.32 12.61
C LYS A 161 27.38 -9.15 13.06
N HIS A 162 26.42 -8.49 13.69
CA HIS A 162 25.18 -9.11 14.15
C HIS A 162 24.33 -9.61 12.98
N ALA A 163 24.11 -8.78 11.95
CA ALA A 163 23.31 -9.18 10.78
C ALA A 163 23.93 -10.38 10.05
N LYS A 164 25.26 -10.41 9.94
CA LYS A 164 25.97 -11.55 9.37
C LYS A 164 25.79 -12.82 10.20
N GLN A 165 25.97 -12.74 11.52
CA GLN A 165 25.77 -13.88 12.42
C GLN A 165 24.32 -14.40 12.36
N ASP A 166 23.34 -13.49 12.38
CA ASP A 166 21.92 -13.84 12.32
C ASP A 166 21.62 -14.62 11.01
N LEU A 167 22.22 -14.24 9.87
CA LEU A 167 22.09 -14.99 8.61
C LEU A 167 22.83 -16.33 8.63
N ASP A 168 24.04 -16.40 9.16
CA ASP A 168 24.80 -17.66 9.25
C ASP A 168 24.01 -18.70 10.08
N ASP A 169 23.41 -18.27 11.19
CA ASP A 169 22.52 -19.09 12.02
C ASP A 169 21.27 -19.51 11.25
N TYR A 170 20.67 -18.59 10.48
CA TYR A 170 19.50 -18.87 9.64
C TYR A 170 19.78 -19.96 8.60
N LEU A 171 20.87 -19.82 7.86
CA LEU A 171 21.26 -20.75 6.80
C LEU A 171 21.65 -22.12 7.38
N HIS A 172 22.31 -22.15 8.54
CA HIS A 172 22.58 -23.38 9.26
C HIS A 172 21.27 -24.12 9.62
N ILE A 173 20.32 -23.43 10.23
CA ILE A 173 19.03 -24.04 10.62
C ILE A 173 18.24 -24.50 9.38
N LEU A 174 18.19 -23.69 8.33
CA LEU A 174 17.49 -24.02 7.09
C LEU A 174 18.07 -25.30 6.44
N THR A 175 19.40 -25.44 6.46
CA THR A 175 20.11 -26.61 5.91
C THR A 175 19.83 -27.87 6.72
N VAL A 176 19.84 -27.77 8.06
CA VAL A 176 19.63 -28.91 8.95
C VAL A 176 18.16 -29.34 8.97
N ASN A 177 17.24 -28.39 9.12
CA ASN A 177 15.82 -28.69 9.35
C ASN A 177 14.98 -28.74 8.07
N LYS A 178 15.57 -28.40 6.91
CA LYS A 178 14.88 -28.26 5.60
C LYS A 178 13.63 -27.38 5.65
N THR A 179 13.51 -26.55 6.68
CA THR A 179 12.39 -25.66 6.95
C THR A 179 12.96 -24.32 7.39
N ALA A 180 12.46 -23.24 6.80
CA ALA A 180 12.88 -21.90 7.18
C ALA A 180 12.42 -21.64 8.62
N PRO A 181 13.34 -21.32 9.55
CA PRO A 181 12.94 -20.98 10.91
C PRO A 181 12.07 -19.72 10.92
N GLU A 182 11.12 -19.64 11.85
CA GLU A 182 10.49 -18.38 12.24
C GLU A 182 11.50 -17.55 13.05
N MET A 183 12.55 -17.06 12.41
CA MET A 183 13.52 -16.19 13.07
C MET A 183 12.96 -14.78 13.20
N GLY A 184 13.11 -14.22 14.40
CA GLY A 184 12.86 -12.82 14.71
C GLY A 184 13.76 -11.90 13.87
N GLY A 185 13.29 -10.68 13.60
CA GLY A 185 13.98 -9.72 12.73
C GLY A 185 13.13 -9.29 11.53
N CYS A 186 11.86 -8.97 11.78
CA CYS A 186 10.97 -8.37 10.79
C CYS A 186 10.71 -6.89 11.08
N GLY A 187 10.97 -6.44 12.31
CA GLY A 187 10.61 -5.15 12.83
C GLY A 187 11.57 -4.06 12.38
N GLY A 188 11.12 -3.29 11.39
CA GLY A 188 11.73 -2.02 11.01
C GLY A 188 11.56 -0.93 12.07
N VAL A 189 12.12 0.23 11.78
CA VAL A 189 12.06 1.43 12.63
C VAL A 189 11.11 2.45 12.04
N GLY A 190 10.57 3.33 12.89
CA GLY A 190 9.63 4.33 12.44
C GLY A 190 9.52 5.52 13.36
N ALA A 191 9.05 6.64 12.81
CA ALA A 191 8.88 7.89 13.53
C ALA A 191 7.64 8.66 13.04
N ILE A 192 7.02 9.39 13.95
CA ILE A 192 5.92 10.33 13.72
C ILE A 192 6.27 11.66 14.40
N ALA A 193 6.01 12.78 13.75
CA ALA A 193 6.14 14.11 14.35
C ALA A 193 4.88 14.95 14.09
N ILE A 194 4.49 15.75 15.09
CA ILE A 194 3.50 16.83 14.96
C ILE A 194 4.12 18.16 15.42
N ASN A 195 3.95 19.24 14.67
CA ASN A 195 4.41 20.57 15.09
C ASN A 195 3.31 21.40 15.78
N SER A 196 3.63 22.62 16.18
CA SER A 196 2.69 23.54 16.86
C SER A 196 1.53 24.04 16.00
N ASP A 197 1.66 23.89 14.68
CA ASP A 197 0.64 24.25 13.69
C ASP A 197 -0.29 23.07 13.39
N GLY A 198 -0.04 21.90 14.00
CA GLY A 198 -0.81 20.68 13.81
C GLY A 198 -0.42 19.88 12.57
N HIS A 199 0.66 20.27 11.87
CA HIS A 199 1.16 19.50 10.74
C HIS A 199 1.78 18.19 11.20
N LEU A 200 1.50 17.10 10.46
CA LEU A 200 1.99 15.76 10.75
C LEU A 200 2.95 15.27 9.66
N ALA A 201 3.96 14.51 10.07
CA ALA A 201 4.71 13.64 9.17
C ALA A 201 4.98 12.29 9.83
N ALA A 202 5.14 11.28 9.00
CA ALA A 202 5.50 9.94 9.45
C ALA A 202 6.46 9.28 8.46
N GLY A 203 7.30 8.38 8.97
CA GLY A 203 8.25 7.65 8.16
C GLY A 203 8.62 6.31 8.77
N THR A 204 9.12 5.41 7.93
CA THR A 204 9.54 4.05 8.30
C THR A 204 10.71 3.61 7.44
N SER A 205 11.55 2.72 7.98
CA SER A 205 12.72 2.15 7.31
C SER A 205 12.99 0.74 7.82
N THR A 206 13.34 -0.19 6.93
CA THR A 206 13.61 -1.58 7.29
C THR A 206 14.61 -2.28 6.35
N GLY A 207 15.36 -3.23 6.87
CA GLY A 207 16.06 -4.26 6.08
C GLY A 207 15.13 -5.39 5.63
N GLY A 208 13.87 -5.40 6.09
CA GLY A 208 12.89 -6.44 5.79
C GLY A 208 13.15 -7.72 6.60
N ARG A 209 12.67 -8.85 6.10
CA ARG A 209 12.80 -10.14 6.79
C ARG A 209 14.16 -10.79 6.55
N LEU A 210 14.75 -11.35 7.60
CA LEU A 210 15.95 -12.19 7.50
C LEU A 210 15.71 -13.40 6.57
N GLY A 211 16.66 -13.64 5.66
CA GLY A 211 16.57 -14.75 4.70
C GLY A 211 15.45 -14.56 3.69
N LYS A 212 15.01 -13.32 3.43
CA LYS A 212 14.04 -13.01 2.37
C LYS A 212 14.59 -13.34 0.98
N MET A 213 13.69 -13.62 0.04
CA MET A 213 14.03 -13.71 -1.37
C MET A 213 14.59 -12.36 -1.86
N VAL A 214 15.52 -12.43 -2.80
CA VAL A 214 16.04 -11.25 -3.51
C VAL A 214 14.88 -10.51 -4.17
N GLY A 215 14.82 -9.19 -4.00
CA GLY A 215 13.74 -8.38 -4.55
C GLY A 215 12.45 -8.33 -3.71
N ARG A 216 12.41 -8.97 -2.53
CA ARG A 216 11.24 -8.88 -1.65
C ARG A 216 11.08 -7.47 -1.09
N CYS A 217 9.91 -6.88 -1.32
CA CYS A 217 9.51 -5.58 -0.78
C CYS A 217 8.78 -5.73 0.56
N SER A 218 9.01 -4.83 1.52
CA SER A 218 8.27 -4.76 2.78
C SER A 218 7.06 -3.82 2.71
N ASP A 219 6.15 -3.98 3.66
CA ASP A 219 5.12 -3.01 4.03
C ASP A 219 5.66 -1.59 4.30
N ALA A 220 6.90 -1.47 4.78
CA ALA A 220 7.52 -0.20 5.15
C ALA A 220 7.57 0.80 3.97
N SER A 221 7.83 0.34 2.74
CA SER A 221 7.83 1.24 1.56
C SER A 221 6.43 1.54 1.02
N ILE A 222 5.39 0.94 1.61
CA ILE A 222 4.01 1.00 1.12
C ILE A 222 3.18 1.99 1.95
N ILE A 223 2.76 3.07 1.29
CA ILE A 223 1.82 4.04 1.84
C ILE A 223 0.49 3.34 2.14
N GLY A 224 -0.01 3.52 3.37
CA GLY A 224 -1.22 2.89 3.89
C GLY A 224 -0.99 1.56 4.58
N ALA A 225 0.12 0.86 4.31
CA ALA A 225 0.49 -0.36 5.01
C ALA A 225 1.41 -0.06 6.20
N GLY A 226 2.68 0.27 5.94
CA GLY A 226 3.68 0.51 6.97
C GLY A 226 3.62 1.93 7.55
N VAL A 227 3.17 2.90 6.76
CA VAL A 227 3.11 4.33 7.16
C VAL A 227 1.92 5.04 6.53
N TYR A 228 1.28 5.92 7.29
CA TYR A 228 0.30 6.88 6.78
C TYR A 228 0.23 8.13 7.67
N ALA A 229 0.07 9.31 7.06
CA ALA A 229 -0.10 10.58 7.78
C ALA A 229 -1.19 11.42 7.09
N ASP A 230 -2.08 11.99 7.89
CA ASP A 230 -3.14 12.91 7.44
C ASP A 230 -3.39 13.96 8.55
N ASP A 231 -3.17 15.23 8.24
CA ASP A 231 -3.38 16.35 9.17
C ASP A 231 -4.83 16.43 9.68
N GLU A 232 -5.80 15.90 8.93
CA GLU A 232 -7.20 15.92 9.33
C GLU A 232 -7.52 14.90 10.43
N VAL A 233 -6.63 13.95 10.70
CA VAL A 233 -6.89 12.81 11.58
C VAL A 233 -5.71 12.50 12.51
N GLY A 234 -4.54 12.20 11.95
CA GLY A 234 -3.39 11.67 12.67
C GLY A 234 -2.41 10.96 11.76
N ALA A 235 -1.43 10.30 12.37
CA ALA A 235 -0.46 9.47 11.69
C ALA A 235 -0.26 8.12 12.39
N ALA A 236 0.12 7.11 11.61
CA ALA A 236 0.36 5.74 12.07
C ALA A 236 1.61 5.18 11.40
N VAL A 237 2.44 4.50 12.19
CA VAL A 237 3.59 3.72 11.69
C VAL A 237 3.57 2.33 12.33
N VAL A 238 3.80 1.32 11.50
CA VAL A 238 3.53 -0.09 11.80
C VAL A 238 4.79 -0.92 11.63
N THR A 239 4.87 -2.03 12.35
CA THR A 239 6.01 -2.95 12.36
C THR A 239 5.58 -4.38 12.68
N GLY A 240 6.28 -5.39 12.16
CA GLY A 240 5.96 -6.81 12.37
C GLY A 240 5.95 -7.61 11.06
N SER A 241 4.96 -8.51 10.89
CA SER A 241 4.81 -9.30 9.66
C SER A 241 4.39 -8.44 8.47
N GLY A 242 5.35 -8.01 7.66
CA GLY A 242 5.11 -7.10 6.53
C GLY A 242 4.06 -7.60 5.54
N GLU A 243 4.03 -8.90 5.24
CA GLU A 243 3.00 -9.49 4.39
C GLU A 243 1.58 -9.32 4.96
N SER A 244 1.41 -9.55 6.26
CA SER A 244 0.11 -9.42 6.93
C SER A 244 -0.30 -7.94 6.98
N ILE A 245 0.65 -7.06 7.33
CA ILE A 245 0.46 -5.61 7.43
C ILE A 245 0.01 -5.03 6.07
N ALA A 246 0.67 -5.43 4.98
CA ALA A 246 0.33 -4.99 3.63
C ALA A 246 -1.06 -5.46 3.19
N ARG A 247 -1.38 -6.74 3.44
CA ARG A 247 -2.70 -7.32 3.10
C ARG A 247 -3.86 -6.71 3.86
N PHE A 248 -3.60 -6.18 5.07
CA PHE A 248 -4.61 -5.53 5.91
C PHE A 248 -4.63 -4.01 5.79
N VAL A 249 -3.66 -3.41 5.07
CA VAL A 249 -3.52 -1.95 4.90
C VAL A 249 -3.51 -1.24 6.26
N LEU A 250 -2.71 -1.78 7.19
CA LEU A 250 -2.90 -1.55 8.63
C LEU A 250 -2.77 -0.09 9.06
N ALA A 251 -1.79 0.66 8.54
CA ALA A 251 -1.66 2.08 8.89
C ALA A 251 -2.91 2.88 8.47
N HIS A 252 -3.45 2.63 7.28
CA HIS A 252 -4.67 3.31 6.81
C HIS A 252 -5.91 2.86 7.59
N GLU A 253 -6.03 1.57 7.97
CA GLU A 253 -7.12 1.08 8.81
C GLU A 253 -7.13 1.74 10.21
N ILE A 254 -5.96 1.97 10.80
CA ILE A 254 -5.82 2.71 12.06
C ILE A 254 -6.33 4.15 11.91
N ILE A 255 -5.91 4.85 10.85
CA ILE A 255 -6.35 6.22 10.57
C ILE A 255 -7.86 6.27 10.29
N ASN A 256 -8.40 5.31 9.55
CA ASN A 256 -9.83 5.17 9.29
C ASN A 256 -10.65 4.88 10.56
N THR A 257 -10.06 4.18 11.52
CA THR A 257 -10.65 3.96 12.84
C THR A 257 -10.65 5.25 13.66
N MET A 258 -9.55 6.01 13.66
CA MET A 258 -9.49 7.33 14.30
C MET A 258 -10.46 8.32 13.66
N LYS A 259 -10.64 8.28 12.33
CA LYS A 259 -11.61 9.08 11.58
C LYS A 259 -13.06 8.83 12.01
N ARG A 260 -13.35 7.65 12.59
CA ARG A 260 -14.65 7.31 13.19
C ARG A 260 -14.82 7.81 14.63
N GLY A 261 -13.85 8.56 15.16
CA GLY A 261 -13.90 9.17 16.49
C GLY A 261 -13.26 8.34 17.61
N PHE A 262 -12.57 7.24 17.28
CA PHE A 262 -11.82 6.48 18.28
C PHE A 262 -10.54 7.21 18.68
N GLU A 263 -10.22 7.19 19.98
CA GLU A 263 -8.93 7.70 20.49
C GLU A 263 -7.76 6.91 19.89
N ALA A 264 -6.61 7.59 19.71
CA ALA A 264 -5.42 7.01 19.08
C ALA A 264 -4.99 5.68 19.72
N GLY A 265 -4.92 5.62 21.06
CA GLY A 265 -4.58 4.40 21.79
C GLY A 265 -5.57 3.24 21.56
N VAL A 266 -6.87 3.53 21.49
CA VAL A 266 -7.91 2.52 21.24
C VAL A 266 -7.86 2.03 19.80
N ALA A 267 -7.74 2.94 18.83
CA ALA A 267 -7.63 2.61 17.42
C ALA A 267 -6.40 1.72 17.16
N THR A 268 -5.25 2.09 17.73
CA THR A 268 -3.99 1.31 17.61
C THR A 268 -4.17 -0.09 18.18
N ARG A 269 -4.71 -0.20 19.40
CA ARG A 269 -4.88 -1.48 20.10
C ARG A 269 -5.86 -2.41 19.37
N ASN A 270 -6.98 -1.87 18.88
CA ASN A 270 -7.98 -2.65 18.16
C ASN A 270 -7.43 -3.16 16.83
N ALA A 271 -6.71 -2.32 16.09
CA ALA A 271 -6.14 -2.71 14.80
C ALA A 271 -5.04 -3.78 14.98
N VAL A 272 -4.13 -3.60 15.95
CA VAL A 272 -3.08 -4.59 16.27
C VAL A 272 -3.68 -5.91 16.78
N LYS A 273 -4.72 -5.88 17.62
CA LYS A 273 -5.42 -7.11 18.04
C LYS A 273 -6.14 -7.78 16.86
N GLY A 274 -6.82 -7.00 16.02
CA GLY A 274 -7.59 -7.50 14.89
C GLY A 274 -6.72 -8.21 13.86
N ILE A 275 -5.60 -7.60 13.46
CA ILE A 275 -4.67 -8.22 12.52
C ILE A 275 -4.03 -9.49 13.10
N THR A 276 -3.63 -9.48 14.37
CA THR A 276 -3.05 -10.66 15.03
C THR A 276 -4.08 -11.78 15.15
N GLN A 277 -5.35 -11.49 15.43
CA GLN A 277 -6.42 -12.49 15.42
C GLN A 277 -6.69 -13.04 14.01
N ARG A 278 -6.58 -12.20 12.98
CA ARG A 278 -6.84 -12.59 11.59
C ARG A 278 -5.73 -13.47 11.01
N PHE A 279 -4.47 -13.09 11.22
CA PHE A 279 -3.32 -13.75 10.58
C PHE A 279 -2.47 -14.59 11.53
N HIS A 280 -2.70 -14.52 12.85
CA HIS A 280 -1.89 -15.18 13.87
C HIS A 280 -0.40 -14.82 13.77
N LYS A 281 -0.11 -13.57 13.38
CA LYS A 281 1.24 -13.03 13.26
C LYS A 281 1.46 -11.86 14.22
N PRO A 282 2.68 -11.74 14.80
CA PRO A 282 3.01 -10.62 15.68
C PRO A 282 3.02 -9.30 14.91
N THR A 283 2.57 -8.23 15.56
CA THR A 283 2.46 -6.90 14.97
C THR A 283 2.54 -5.83 16.05
N GLY A 284 3.06 -4.66 15.72
CA GLY A 284 3.04 -3.48 16.57
C GLY A 284 2.83 -2.21 15.75
N ALA A 285 2.39 -1.16 16.43
CA ALA A 285 2.18 0.14 15.83
C ALA A 285 2.33 1.27 16.86
N ILE A 286 2.73 2.42 16.36
CA ILE A 286 2.65 3.72 17.04
C ILE A 286 1.71 4.64 16.27
N THR A 287 1.00 5.50 17.00
CA THR A 287 0.11 6.50 16.41
C THR A 287 0.18 7.82 17.14
N LEU A 288 -0.12 8.88 16.42
CA LEU A 288 -0.28 10.22 16.95
C LEU A 288 -1.51 10.86 16.32
N SER A 289 -2.50 11.26 17.12
CA SER A 289 -3.64 12.01 16.59
C SER A 289 -3.27 13.46 16.31
N LYS A 290 -4.07 14.13 15.47
CA LYS A 290 -3.97 15.59 15.27
C LYS A 290 -4.15 16.41 16.54
N SER A 291 -4.65 15.81 17.63
CA SER A 291 -4.81 16.46 18.93
C SER A 291 -3.68 16.12 19.92
N GLY A 292 -2.62 15.43 19.46
CA GLY A 292 -1.48 15.04 20.29
C GLY A 292 -1.70 13.79 21.15
N GLN A 293 -2.74 12.98 20.89
CA GLN A 293 -2.91 11.70 21.60
C GLN A 293 -1.95 10.67 21.04
N VAL A 294 -1.16 10.05 21.92
CA VAL A 294 -0.22 8.97 21.58
C VAL A 294 -0.91 7.62 21.73
N GLY A 295 -0.77 6.74 20.73
CA GLY A 295 -1.14 5.34 20.82
C GLY A 295 0.07 4.44 20.56
N ILE A 296 0.24 3.42 21.39
CA ILE A 296 1.31 2.41 21.27
C ILE A 296 0.68 1.06 21.58
N SER A 297 0.82 0.08 20.69
CA SER A 297 0.34 -1.28 20.94
C SER A 297 1.17 -2.28 20.14
N PHE A 298 1.43 -3.45 20.71
CA PHE A 298 2.13 -4.54 20.04
C PHE A 298 1.72 -5.89 20.63
N THR A 299 1.86 -6.96 19.85
CA THR A 299 1.59 -8.36 20.24
C THR A 299 2.86 -9.21 20.26
N THR A 300 4.01 -8.60 19.97
CA THR A 300 5.33 -9.21 20.14
C THR A 300 5.75 -9.20 21.60
N ASP A 301 6.79 -9.97 21.93
CA ASP A 301 7.40 -9.93 23.27
C ASP A 301 7.87 -8.51 23.64
N LYS A 302 8.40 -7.78 22.65
CA LYS A 302 9.00 -6.45 22.85
C LYS A 302 8.77 -5.54 21.64
N MET A 303 8.67 -4.25 21.92
CA MET A 303 8.79 -3.18 20.93
C MET A 303 9.42 -1.98 21.63
N ALA A 304 10.66 -1.64 21.27
CA ALA A 304 11.29 -0.43 21.80
C ALA A 304 10.54 0.79 21.27
N TRP A 305 10.20 1.74 22.14
CA TRP A 305 9.53 2.98 21.75
C TRP A 305 9.99 4.14 22.64
N ALA A 306 9.91 5.35 22.10
CA ALA A 306 10.08 6.57 22.86
C ALA A 306 9.27 7.71 22.26
N TYR A 307 8.84 8.66 23.08
CA TYR A 307 8.39 9.94 22.58
C TYR A 307 8.88 11.07 23.47
N GLN A 308 9.08 12.23 22.86
CA GLN A 308 9.36 13.46 23.58
C GLN A 308 8.24 14.47 23.36
N ILE A 309 7.80 15.04 24.48
CA ILE A 309 6.88 16.18 24.55
C ILE A 309 7.44 17.15 25.59
N ARG A 310 7.58 18.42 25.22
CA ARG A 310 8.26 19.43 26.08
C ARG A 310 9.63 18.92 26.54
N ASP A 311 9.88 18.95 27.84
CA ASP A 311 11.12 18.49 28.48
C ASP A 311 11.06 17.00 28.88
N ASP A 312 9.92 16.35 28.70
CA ASP A 312 9.69 14.97 29.14
C ASP A 312 10.00 13.97 28.00
N VAL A 313 10.86 12.99 28.30
CA VAL A 313 11.16 11.87 27.40
C VAL A 313 10.59 10.59 28.01
N HIS A 314 9.56 10.05 27.34
CA HIS A 314 8.93 8.78 27.69
C HIS A 314 9.53 7.67 26.83
N SER A 315 9.67 6.47 27.39
CA SER A 315 10.20 5.32 26.66
C SER A 315 9.79 3.99 27.28
N GLY A 316 9.71 2.94 26.47
CA GLY A 316 9.46 1.57 26.92
C GLY A 316 10.05 0.54 25.97
N ILE A 317 9.95 -0.73 26.34
CA ILE A 317 10.34 -1.86 25.48
C ILE A 317 9.44 -3.08 25.70
N ASP A 318 9.04 -3.31 26.94
CA ASP A 318 8.08 -4.34 27.33
C ASP A 318 6.68 -3.71 27.45
N ASP A 319 5.66 -4.56 27.34
CA ASP A 319 4.28 -4.17 27.60
C ASP A 319 4.09 -4.03 29.12
N TYR A 320 4.50 -2.89 29.67
CA TYR A 320 4.03 -2.50 31.00
C TYR A 320 2.64 -1.90 30.82
N ASP A 321 1.63 -2.76 30.94
CA ASP A 321 0.23 -2.37 31.09
C ASP A 321 0.12 -1.15 32.02
N HIS A 322 -0.16 0.01 31.43
CA HIS A 322 -0.92 1.04 32.13
C HIS A 322 -2.34 0.51 32.29
N PHE A 323 -2.64 0.15 33.53
CA PHE A 323 -3.91 -0.23 34.14
C PHE A 323 -4.38 -1.69 34.05
N SER A 324 -4.53 -2.23 35.27
CA SER A 324 -5.11 -3.51 35.64
C SER A 324 -6.52 -3.72 35.07
N GLU A 325 -6.66 -4.55 34.05
CA GLU A 325 -7.93 -5.23 33.79
C GLU A 325 -8.05 -6.46 34.71
N LYS A 326 -8.38 -6.22 35.99
CA LYS A 326 -8.80 -7.29 36.91
C LYS A 326 -10.26 -7.21 37.35
N ILE A 327 -11.11 -6.36 36.76
CA ILE A 327 -12.50 -6.20 37.22
C ILE A 327 -13.60 -6.31 36.14
N VAL A 328 -13.29 -6.36 34.84
CA VAL A 328 -14.37 -6.44 33.81
C VAL A 328 -14.72 -7.89 33.41
N SER A 329 -13.83 -8.86 33.65
CA SER A 329 -14.04 -10.28 33.32
C SER A 329 -15.13 -10.97 34.18
N LEU A 330 -15.50 -10.40 35.33
CA LEU A 330 -16.50 -11.00 36.23
C LEU A 330 -17.96 -10.58 35.95
N ILE A 331 -18.20 -9.54 35.14
CA ILE A 331 -19.57 -9.00 34.93
C ILE A 331 -20.17 -9.44 33.58
N LEU A 332 -19.35 -9.79 32.58
CA LEU A 332 -19.85 -10.24 31.26
C LEU A 332 -20.14 -11.75 31.15
N SER A 333 -19.78 -12.55 32.16
CA SER A 333 -19.96 -13.99 32.18
C SER A 333 -21.36 -14.47 32.60
N TYR A 334 -22.30 -13.56 32.91
CA TYR A 334 -23.67 -13.92 33.33
C TYR A 334 -24.78 -13.64 32.29
N HIS A 335 -24.49 -13.10 31.11
CA HIS A 335 -25.53 -12.78 30.10
C HIS A 335 -25.37 -13.41 28.71
N ILE A 336 -24.30 -14.17 28.44
CA ILE A 336 -24.08 -14.80 27.13
C ILE A 336 -24.63 -16.25 27.07
N SER A 337 -25.02 -16.84 28.21
CA SER A 337 -25.58 -18.20 28.24
C SER A 337 -27.03 -18.29 27.71
N LEU A 338 -27.81 -17.20 27.76
CA LEU A 338 -29.21 -17.22 27.30
C LEU A 338 -29.41 -16.92 25.81
N ILE A 339 -28.44 -16.32 25.11
CA ILE A 339 -28.59 -15.95 23.68
C ILE A 339 -28.13 -17.09 22.75
N LYS A 340 -27.32 -18.03 23.23
CA LYS A 340 -26.87 -19.20 22.43
C LYS A 340 -27.92 -20.29 22.24
N HIS A 341 -29.07 -20.22 22.92
CA HIS A 341 -30.16 -21.19 22.78
C HIS A 341 -31.31 -20.75 21.85
N PHE A 342 -31.26 -19.53 21.28
CA PHE A 342 -32.33 -19.02 20.41
C PHE A 342 -31.94 -18.84 18.94
N PHE A 343 -30.69 -19.13 18.54
CA PHE A 343 -30.24 -19.08 17.15
C PHE A 343 -29.55 -20.39 16.75
N ASN A 344 -30.34 -21.46 16.66
CA ASN A 344 -29.96 -22.64 15.88
C ASN A 344 -31.24 -23.31 15.39
N LEU A 345 -31.74 -22.85 14.24
CA LEU A 345 -32.54 -23.58 13.25
C LEU A 345 -33.04 -22.61 12.17
N THR A 346 -32.11 -22.03 11.42
CA THR A 346 -32.37 -21.70 10.01
C THR A 346 -31.14 -22.11 9.23
N SER A 347 -31.21 -23.28 8.59
CA SER A 347 -30.43 -23.54 7.39
C SER A 347 -30.85 -22.47 6.39
N ALA A 348 -30.16 -21.33 6.40
CA ALA A 348 -30.24 -20.38 5.31
C ALA A 348 -29.69 -21.12 4.10
N SER A 349 -30.58 -21.53 3.19
CA SER A 349 -30.19 -21.85 1.83
C SER A 349 -29.30 -20.71 1.35
N ARG A 350 -28.00 -20.95 1.18
CA ARG A 350 -27.14 -19.96 0.51
C ARG A 350 -27.75 -19.79 -0.87
N CYS A 351 -28.44 -18.68 -1.09
CA CYS A 351 -28.95 -18.33 -2.41
C CYS A 351 -27.74 -18.32 -3.34
N LYS A 352 -27.79 -19.13 -4.39
CA LYS A 352 -26.70 -19.27 -5.34
C LYS A 352 -26.46 -17.89 -5.96
N MET A 353 -25.30 -17.30 -5.70
CA MET A 353 -24.95 -16.00 -6.28
C MET A 353 -24.82 -16.18 -7.79
N GLU A 354 -25.28 -15.19 -8.55
CA GLU A 354 -24.98 -15.15 -9.97
C GLU A 354 -23.52 -14.72 -10.13
N PRO A 355 -22.69 -15.47 -10.85
CA PRO A 355 -21.32 -15.05 -11.11
C PRO A 355 -21.27 -13.73 -11.88
N ILE A 356 -20.30 -12.88 -11.55
CA ILE A 356 -20.08 -11.63 -12.26
C ILE A 356 -18.58 -11.46 -12.47
N VAL A 357 -18.19 -11.06 -13.67
CA VAL A 357 -16.84 -10.56 -13.98
C VAL A 357 -17.00 -9.15 -14.51
N LEU A 358 -16.38 -8.18 -13.83
CA LEU A 358 -16.37 -6.77 -14.19
C LEU A 358 -14.92 -6.35 -14.43
N VAL A 359 -14.68 -5.65 -15.54
CA VAL A 359 -13.34 -5.24 -15.99
C VAL A 359 -13.30 -3.75 -16.37
N HIS A 360 -12.11 -3.16 -16.31
CA HIS A 360 -11.82 -1.84 -16.89
C HIS A 360 -10.60 -1.87 -17.80
N GLY A 361 -10.62 -0.99 -18.80
CA GLY A 361 -9.57 -0.78 -19.79
C GLY A 361 -8.72 0.48 -19.58
N GLY A 362 -8.88 1.12 -18.42
CA GLY A 362 -8.13 2.31 -18.00
C GLY A 362 -8.97 3.59 -18.02
N ALA A 363 -8.75 4.46 -17.04
CA ALA A 363 -9.36 5.77 -16.92
C ALA A 363 -8.41 6.87 -17.44
N GLY A 364 -8.91 7.75 -18.30
CA GLY A 364 -8.12 8.87 -18.83
C GLY A 364 -8.81 9.60 -19.98
N ASP A 365 -8.06 10.42 -20.70
CA ASP A 365 -8.50 11.05 -21.95
C ASP A 365 -8.36 10.07 -23.13
N ILE A 366 -9.20 9.03 -23.17
CA ILE A 366 -9.20 8.03 -24.25
C ILE A 366 -9.64 8.71 -25.56
N PRO A 367 -8.83 8.72 -26.63
CA PRO A 367 -9.21 9.36 -27.89
C PRO A 367 -10.30 8.57 -28.62
N ASP A 368 -11.13 9.28 -29.40
CA ASP A 368 -12.26 8.68 -30.15
C ASP A 368 -11.81 7.51 -31.04
N SER A 369 -10.62 7.62 -31.64
CA SER A 369 -10.02 6.59 -32.50
C SER A 369 -9.76 5.27 -31.78
N ARG A 370 -9.58 5.27 -30.44
CA ARG A 370 -9.36 4.06 -29.65
C ARG A 370 -10.62 3.49 -29.01
N VAL A 371 -11.72 4.24 -28.98
CA VAL A 371 -12.97 3.80 -28.34
C VAL A 371 -13.42 2.41 -28.84
N PRO A 372 -13.46 2.11 -30.15
CA PRO A 372 -13.89 0.79 -30.63
C PRO A 372 -12.97 -0.35 -30.17
N LEU A 373 -11.66 -0.12 -30.16
CA LEU A 373 -10.67 -1.11 -29.74
C LEU A 373 -10.78 -1.38 -28.23
N LYS A 374 -10.87 -0.33 -27.42
CA LYS A 374 -11.07 -0.45 -25.97
C LYS A 374 -12.34 -1.22 -25.63
N LEU A 375 -13.46 -0.88 -26.26
CA LEU A 375 -14.74 -1.57 -26.03
C LEU A 375 -14.69 -3.05 -26.44
N THR A 376 -14.05 -3.36 -27.57
CA THR A 376 -13.87 -4.74 -28.04
C THR A 376 -13.03 -5.54 -27.04
N GLY A 377 -11.92 -4.98 -26.57
CA GLY A 377 -11.03 -5.64 -25.62
C GLY A 377 -11.65 -5.88 -24.25
N VAL A 378 -12.34 -4.88 -23.66
CA VAL A 378 -12.99 -5.07 -22.34
C VAL A 378 -14.14 -6.08 -22.41
N LYS A 379 -14.90 -6.12 -23.51
CA LYS A 379 -15.95 -7.13 -23.72
C LYS A 379 -15.35 -8.54 -23.81
N LYS A 380 -14.28 -8.70 -24.60
CA LYS A 380 -13.54 -9.97 -24.72
C LYS A 380 -13.03 -10.43 -23.35
N ALA A 381 -12.41 -9.53 -22.58
CA ALA A 381 -11.89 -9.82 -21.25
C ALA A 381 -12.98 -10.27 -20.27
N ALA A 382 -14.10 -9.54 -20.19
CA ALA A 382 -15.24 -9.90 -19.35
C ALA A 382 -15.80 -11.27 -19.73
N SER A 383 -15.92 -11.56 -21.04
CA SER A 383 -16.39 -12.87 -21.51
C SER A 383 -15.43 -14.01 -21.17
N LEU A 384 -14.13 -13.85 -21.39
CA LEU A 384 -13.14 -14.89 -21.07
C LEU A 384 -13.15 -15.22 -19.57
N GLY A 385 -13.12 -14.21 -18.71
CA GLY A 385 -13.24 -14.42 -17.26
C GLY A 385 -14.56 -15.07 -16.86
N TYR A 386 -15.69 -14.65 -17.47
CA TYR A 386 -17.00 -15.24 -17.16
C TYR A 386 -17.09 -16.72 -17.58
N GLN A 387 -16.51 -17.10 -18.72
CA GLN A 387 -16.48 -18.51 -19.15
C GLN A 387 -15.74 -19.39 -18.14
N ILE A 388 -14.67 -18.90 -17.52
CA ILE A 388 -13.99 -19.62 -16.43
C ILE A 388 -14.96 -19.91 -15.27
N LEU A 389 -15.71 -18.90 -14.81
CA LEU A 389 -16.68 -19.08 -13.72
C LEU A 389 -17.83 -20.02 -14.12
N LYS A 390 -18.34 -19.86 -15.34
CA LYS A 390 -19.41 -20.70 -15.89
C LYS A 390 -19.01 -22.18 -15.95
N ASN A 391 -17.75 -22.45 -16.25
CA ASN A 391 -17.17 -23.80 -16.32
C ASN A 391 -16.73 -24.34 -14.96
N GLY A 392 -16.99 -23.61 -13.86
CA GLY A 392 -16.68 -24.05 -12.50
C GLY A 392 -15.25 -23.77 -12.04
N GLY A 393 -14.49 -22.94 -12.77
CA GLY A 393 -13.18 -22.44 -12.38
C GLY A 393 -13.23 -21.53 -11.15
N SER A 394 -12.06 -21.15 -10.63
CA SER A 394 -11.99 -20.27 -9.45
C SER A 394 -12.15 -18.79 -9.83
N VAL A 395 -12.54 -17.97 -8.85
CA VAL A 395 -12.62 -16.52 -9.01
C VAL A 395 -11.27 -15.88 -9.33
N VAL A 396 -10.17 -16.47 -8.87
CA VAL A 396 -8.80 -16.05 -9.18
C VAL A 396 -8.45 -16.35 -10.64
N ASP A 397 -8.81 -17.55 -11.14
CA ASP A 397 -8.62 -17.91 -12.55
C ASP A 397 -9.39 -16.94 -13.47
N ALA A 398 -10.59 -16.52 -13.06
CA ALA A 398 -11.43 -15.63 -13.85
C ALA A 398 -10.85 -14.22 -14.00
N VAL A 399 -10.37 -13.61 -12.90
CA VAL A 399 -9.75 -12.28 -12.96
C VAL A 399 -8.38 -12.31 -13.63
N GLU A 400 -7.61 -13.39 -13.45
CA GLU A 400 -6.34 -13.57 -14.16
C GLU A 400 -6.56 -13.64 -15.67
N GLU A 401 -7.46 -14.51 -16.15
CA GLU A 401 -7.71 -14.68 -17.58
C GLU A 401 -8.24 -13.39 -18.23
N ALA A 402 -9.12 -12.67 -17.54
CA ALA A 402 -9.62 -11.39 -18.01
C ALA A 402 -8.48 -10.37 -18.19
N VAL A 403 -7.63 -10.18 -17.18
CA VAL A 403 -6.50 -9.24 -17.24
C VAL A 403 -5.45 -9.68 -18.26
N LYS A 404 -5.10 -10.97 -18.28
CA LYS A 404 -4.14 -11.55 -19.21
C LYS A 404 -4.55 -11.30 -20.67
N SER A 405 -5.85 -11.42 -20.98
CA SER A 405 -6.34 -11.13 -22.33
C SER A 405 -6.16 -9.67 -22.77
N MET A 406 -6.12 -8.74 -21.81
CA MET A 406 -5.82 -7.32 -22.06
C MET A 406 -4.32 -7.04 -22.06
N GLU A 407 -3.50 -7.82 -21.34
CA GLU A 407 -2.03 -7.78 -21.46
C GLU A 407 -1.53 -8.24 -22.84
N ASP A 408 -2.34 -9.02 -23.57
CA ASP A 408 -2.06 -9.45 -24.95
C ASP A 408 -2.49 -8.42 -26.02
N ASP A 409 -3.19 -7.35 -25.63
CA ASP A 409 -3.85 -6.44 -26.56
C ASP A 409 -3.22 -5.04 -26.50
N GLU A 410 -2.59 -4.63 -27.61
CA GLU A 410 -1.91 -3.33 -27.76
C GLU A 410 -2.83 -2.12 -27.58
N ALA A 411 -4.16 -2.31 -27.49
CA ALA A 411 -5.08 -1.26 -27.10
C ALA A 411 -4.96 -0.86 -25.63
N PHE A 412 -4.25 -1.62 -24.79
CA PHE A 412 -4.15 -1.41 -23.35
C PHE A 412 -2.71 -1.18 -22.88
N ASN A 413 -2.56 -0.40 -21.81
CA ASN A 413 -1.26 -0.11 -21.21
C ASN A 413 -0.88 -1.21 -20.23
N ALA A 414 -0.72 -2.45 -20.71
CA ALA A 414 -0.25 -3.59 -19.92
C ALA A 414 0.30 -4.66 -20.88
N GLY A 415 1.27 -5.45 -20.45
CA GLY A 415 1.90 -6.45 -21.31
C GLY A 415 2.38 -5.87 -22.64
N TYR A 416 1.95 -6.47 -23.76
CA TYR A 416 2.15 -6.00 -25.12
C TYR A 416 1.25 -4.79 -25.41
N GLY A 417 1.78 -3.59 -25.18
CA GLY A 417 1.01 -2.32 -25.17
C GLY A 417 1.44 -1.36 -24.05
N SER A 418 2.31 -1.83 -23.15
CA SER A 418 2.90 -1.01 -22.10
C SER A 418 3.69 0.19 -22.62
N VAL A 419 3.53 1.33 -21.95
CA VAL A 419 4.32 2.55 -22.19
C VAL A 419 5.79 2.39 -21.76
N LEU A 420 6.63 3.30 -22.24
CA LEU A 420 8.08 3.26 -22.01
C LEU A 420 8.53 4.20 -20.89
N ASN A 421 9.56 3.77 -20.16
CA ASN A 421 10.31 4.64 -19.25
C ASN A 421 11.29 5.57 -20.01
N LEU A 422 11.97 6.46 -19.28
CA LEU A 422 12.93 7.41 -19.87
C LEU A 422 14.05 6.77 -20.70
N ASP A 423 14.42 5.53 -20.37
CA ASP A 423 15.45 4.75 -21.06
C ASP A 423 14.90 4.00 -22.28
N GLY A 424 13.61 4.14 -22.61
CA GLY A 424 12.99 3.47 -23.76
C GLY A 424 12.61 2.01 -23.50
N ASN A 425 12.53 1.59 -22.23
CA ASN A 425 12.22 0.20 -21.87
C ASN A 425 10.83 0.09 -21.24
N VAL A 426 10.19 -1.07 -21.46
CA VAL A 426 8.98 -1.47 -20.74
C VAL A 426 9.35 -1.94 -19.33
N GLU A 427 8.65 -1.41 -18.33
CA GLU A 427 8.69 -1.87 -16.94
C GLU A 427 7.23 -2.00 -16.47
N MET A 428 6.81 -3.16 -15.97
CA MET A 428 5.40 -3.42 -15.67
C MET A 428 5.18 -3.71 -14.19
N ASP A 429 3.97 -3.41 -13.73
CA ASP A 429 3.49 -3.69 -12.39
C ASP A 429 2.16 -4.44 -12.47
N ALA A 430 1.97 -5.44 -11.61
CA ALA A 430 0.71 -6.18 -11.51
C ALA A 430 0.47 -6.69 -10.09
N SER A 431 -0.81 -6.84 -9.71
CA SER A 431 -1.19 -7.49 -8.46
C SER A 431 -2.51 -8.25 -8.58
N ILE A 432 -2.63 -9.31 -7.78
CA ILE A 432 -3.83 -10.14 -7.66
C ILE A 432 -4.09 -10.45 -6.18
N MET A 433 -5.36 -10.48 -5.78
CA MET A 433 -5.77 -10.74 -4.40
C MET A 433 -7.06 -11.57 -4.35
N ILE A 434 -7.10 -12.55 -3.44
CA ILE A 434 -8.30 -13.34 -3.15
C ILE A 434 -8.91 -12.93 -1.81
N GLY A 435 -10.21 -12.62 -1.82
CA GLY A 435 -10.93 -12.10 -0.65
C GLY A 435 -11.07 -13.10 0.50
N ALA A 436 -11.20 -14.39 0.18
CA ALA A 436 -11.42 -15.45 1.18
C ALA A 436 -10.34 -15.51 2.27
N THR A 437 -9.08 -15.29 1.88
CA THR A 437 -7.91 -15.40 2.78
C THR A 437 -7.10 -14.11 2.88
N LEU A 438 -7.46 -13.09 2.11
CA LEU A 438 -6.67 -11.87 1.90
C LEU A 438 -5.26 -12.15 1.35
N ASN A 439 -5.00 -13.36 0.84
CA ASN A 439 -3.73 -13.64 0.17
C ASN A 439 -3.63 -12.80 -1.10
N SER A 440 -2.44 -12.26 -1.32
CA SER A 440 -2.11 -11.44 -2.46
C SER A 440 -0.73 -11.77 -2.98
N GLY A 441 -0.53 -11.49 -4.26
CA GLY A 441 0.78 -11.51 -4.92
C GLY A 441 0.86 -10.37 -5.90
N ALA A 442 2.05 -9.79 -6.00
CA ALA A 442 2.33 -8.63 -6.81
C ALA A 442 3.77 -8.66 -7.31
N VAL A 443 3.97 -8.02 -8.45
CA VAL A 443 5.28 -7.73 -9.00
C VAL A 443 5.36 -6.27 -9.43
N THR A 444 6.54 -5.68 -9.32
CA THR A 444 6.78 -4.31 -9.77
C THR A 444 8.10 -4.19 -10.52
N VAL A 445 8.14 -3.31 -11.52
CA VAL A 445 9.31 -3.04 -12.36
C VAL A 445 9.83 -4.31 -13.04
N VAL A 446 8.93 -5.23 -13.41
CA VAL A 446 9.32 -6.44 -14.14
C VAL A 446 9.50 -6.13 -15.62
N LYS A 447 10.46 -6.82 -16.24
CA LYS A 447 10.78 -6.70 -17.68
C LYS A 447 10.61 -8.04 -18.37
N ASP A 448 10.45 -8.04 -19.68
CA ASP A 448 10.60 -9.25 -20.52
C ASP A 448 9.67 -10.44 -20.15
N ILE A 449 8.55 -10.17 -19.49
CA ILE A 449 7.51 -11.14 -19.13
C ILE A 449 6.20 -10.69 -19.78
N ALA A 450 5.64 -11.48 -20.69
CA ALA A 450 4.43 -11.11 -21.43
C ALA A 450 3.22 -10.87 -20.52
N HIS A 451 3.09 -11.66 -19.44
CA HIS A 451 1.94 -11.62 -18.54
C HIS A 451 2.36 -11.36 -17.07
N PRO A 452 2.58 -10.09 -16.69
CA PRO A 452 2.85 -9.72 -15.30
C PRO A 452 1.80 -10.23 -14.32
N ILE A 453 0.50 -10.27 -14.68
CA ILE A 453 -0.55 -10.74 -13.76
C ILE A 453 -0.39 -12.22 -13.37
N THR A 454 0.02 -13.07 -14.32
CA THR A 454 0.29 -14.48 -14.06
C THR A 454 1.52 -14.66 -13.18
N LEU A 455 2.53 -13.80 -13.33
CA LEU A 455 3.68 -13.80 -12.43
C LEU A 455 3.29 -13.32 -11.01
N ALA A 456 2.45 -12.30 -10.90
CA ALA A 456 1.90 -11.84 -9.62
C ALA A 456 1.13 -12.96 -8.90
N ARG A 457 0.28 -13.71 -9.61
CA ARG A 457 -0.38 -14.91 -9.09
C ARG A 457 0.64 -15.96 -8.63
N ARG A 458 1.71 -16.17 -9.40
CA ARG A 458 2.77 -17.10 -9.02
C ARG A 458 3.46 -16.70 -7.72
N VAL A 459 3.69 -15.40 -7.50
CA VAL A 459 4.22 -14.89 -6.22
C VAL A 459 3.27 -15.26 -5.07
N MET A 460 1.96 -15.03 -5.23
CA MET A 460 0.94 -15.35 -4.22
C MET A 460 0.95 -16.85 -3.83
N GLU A 461 1.12 -17.73 -4.80
CA GLU A 461 0.94 -19.18 -4.61
C GLU A 461 2.22 -19.92 -4.23
N LYS A 462 3.40 -19.43 -4.64
CA LYS A 462 4.67 -20.16 -4.54
C LYS A 462 5.72 -19.50 -3.65
N THR A 463 5.40 -18.35 -3.06
CA THR A 463 6.31 -17.67 -2.14
C THR A 463 5.59 -17.35 -0.83
N PRO A 464 6.34 -17.16 0.27
CA PRO A 464 5.78 -16.59 1.49
C PRO A 464 5.58 -15.06 1.38
N HIS A 465 5.92 -14.43 0.25
CA HIS A 465 5.94 -12.98 0.07
C HIS A 465 4.71 -12.49 -0.69
N PHE A 466 4.45 -11.18 -0.64
CA PHE A 466 3.33 -10.56 -1.34
C PHE A 466 3.78 -9.68 -2.51
N LEU A 467 5.02 -9.16 -2.52
CA LEU A 467 5.53 -8.27 -3.56
C LEU A 467 7.02 -8.53 -3.82
N LEU A 468 7.36 -8.76 -5.10
CA LEU A 468 8.73 -8.84 -5.59
C LEU A 468 9.00 -7.71 -6.61
N ALA A 469 10.19 -7.12 -6.58
CA ALA A 469 10.57 -6.03 -7.47
C ALA A 469 11.76 -6.37 -8.38
N GLY A 470 11.72 -5.83 -9.60
CA GLY A 470 12.85 -5.75 -10.52
C GLY A 470 13.53 -7.10 -10.78
N GLU A 471 14.87 -7.10 -10.70
CA GLU A 471 15.67 -8.29 -10.97
C GLU A 471 15.27 -9.51 -10.11
N GLY A 472 14.92 -9.30 -8.85
CA GLY A 472 14.48 -10.39 -7.97
C GLY A 472 13.19 -11.05 -8.46
N ALA A 473 12.23 -10.26 -8.94
CA ALA A 473 11.00 -10.77 -9.56
C ALA A 473 11.27 -11.49 -10.90
N ASN A 474 12.16 -10.94 -11.73
CA ASN A 474 12.58 -11.55 -12.99
C ASN A 474 13.30 -12.90 -12.79
N ARG A 475 14.18 -12.97 -11.79
CA ARG A 475 14.85 -14.22 -11.39
C ARG A 475 13.84 -15.26 -10.94
N PHE A 476 12.90 -14.86 -10.07
CA PHE A 476 11.81 -15.75 -9.65
C PHE A 476 10.99 -16.25 -10.84
N ALA A 477 10.66 -15.39 -11.81
CA ALA A 477 9.97 -15.81 -13.02
C ALA A 477 10.71 -16.92 -13.77
N LYS A 478 12.03 -16.75 -13.95
CA LYS A 478 12.90 -17.76 -14.59
C LYS A 478 12.92 -19.07 -13.80
N GLU A 479 13.07 -19.02 -12.48
CA GLU A 479 13.05 -20.20 -11.60
C GLU A 479 11.71 -20.94 -11.65
N GLN A 480 10.61 -20.21 -11.86
CA GLN A 480 9.26 -20.75 -12.01
C GLN A 480 8.93 -21.22 -13.43
N GLY A 481 9.89 -21.15 -14.36
CA GLY A 481 9.76 -21.60 -15.74
C GLY A 481 8.94 -20.67 -16.64
N PHE A 482 8.83 -19.37 -16.31
CA PHE A 482 8.14 -18.42 -17.17
C PHE A 482 8.95 -18.16 -18.44
N PRO A 483 8.30 -18.17 -19.62
CA PRO A 483 8.94 -17.74 -20.86
C PRO A 483 9.37 -16.27 -20.75
N THR A 484 10.64 -16.00 -21.04
CA THR A 484 11.14 -14.65 -21.23
C THR A 484 11.00 -14.27 -22.69
N VAL A 485 10.43 -13.11 -22.97
CA VAL A 485 10.40 -12.57 -24.33
C VAL A 485 11.70 -11.80 -24.63
N PRO A 486 12.15 -11.70 -25.88
CA PRO A 486 13.32 -10.88 -26.21
C PRO A 486 13.14 -9.43 -25.77
N ALA A 487 14.25 -8.77 -25.38
CA ALA A 487 14.22 -7.35 -25.08
C ALA A 487 13.62 -6.56 -26.25
N GLY A 488 12.69 -5.65 -25.95
CA GLY A 488 11.95 -4.88 -26.96
C GLY A 488 10.74 -5.59 -27.56
N ALA A 489 10.51 -6.88 -27.30
CA ALA A 489 9.35 -7.60 -27.85
C ALA A 489 7.98 -7.09 -27.36
N LEU A 490 7.97 -6.38 -26.22
CA LEU A 490 6.76 -5.72 -25.67
C LEU A 490 6.61 -4.26 -26.09
N VAL A 491 7.59 -3.72 -26.83
CA VAL A 491 7.58 -2.33 -27.28
C VAL A 491 6.73 -2.24 -28.55
N SER A 492 5.66 -1.45 -28.48
CA SER A 492 4.86 -1.12 -29.67
C SER A 492 5.41 0.14 -30.34
N LYS A 493 5.18 0.28 -31.66
CA LYS A 493 5.55 1.49 -32.41
C LYS A 493 4.93 2.75 -31.79
N TYR A 494 3.71 2.63 -31.29
CA TYR A 494 3.02 3.76 -30.69
C TYR A 494 3.65 4.19 -29.36
N ALA A 495 4.11 3.23 -28.54
CA ALA A 495 4.82 3.53 -27.30
C ALA A 495 6.16 4.25 -27.56
N GLU A 496 6.86 3.91 -28.66
CA GLU A 496 8.06 4.63 -29.11
C GLU A 496 7.73 6.08 -29.50
N GLU A 497 6.71 6.28 -30.34
CA GLU A 497 6.24 7.61 -30.77
C GLU A 497 5.81 8.47 -29.57
N ALA A 498 5.10 7.87 -28.61
CA ALA A 498 4.68 8.55 -27.39
C ALA A 498 5.87 9.00 -26.53
N LEU A 499 6.90 8.15 -26.38
CA LEU A 499 8.11 8.54 -25.64
C LEU A 499 8.90 9.64 -26.35
N GLU A 500 8.98 9.59 -27.68
CA GLU A 500 9.61 10.66 -28.46
C GLU A 500 8.91 12.00 -28.27
N ASN A 501 7.58 12.01 -28.32
CA ASN A 501 6.78 13.21 -28.10
C ASN A 501 6.94 13.75 -26.68
N PHE A 502 6.98 12.86 -25.68
CA PHE A 502 7.26 13.23 -24.30
C PHE A 502 8.64 13.90 -24.17
N LYS A 503 9.69 13.33 -24.78
CA LYS A 503 11.05 13.90 -24.73
C LYS A 503 11.16 15.25 -25.46
N LYS A 504 10.40 15.45 -26.55
CA LYS A 504 10.43 16.69 -27.35
C LYS A 504 9.58 17.81 -26.76
N TYR A 505 8.40 17.49 -26.23
CA TYR A 505 7.38 18.49 -25.88
C TYR A 505 6.91 18.42 -24.42
N GLY A 506 7.32 17.41 -23.66
CA GLY A 506 6.77 17.13 -22.32
C GLY A 506 5.32 16.61 -22.34
N ASP A 507 4.80 16.21 -23.51
CA ASP A 507 3.45 15.68 -23.65
C ASP A 507 3.41 14.23 -23.13
N ASN A 508 2.71 14.02 -22.02
CA ASN A 508 2.56 12.71 -21.40
C ASN A 508 1.41 11.87 -22.00
N ARG A 509 0.63 12.45 -22.93
CA ARG A 509 -0.45 11.72 -23.59
C ARG A 509 0.11 10.64 -24.50
N THR A 510 -0.60 9.53 -24.55
CA THR A 510 -0.35 8.43 -25.47
C THR A 510 -1.57 8.24 -26.36
N GLU A 511 -1.40 7.51 -27.46
CA GLU A 511 -2.49 7.07 -28.31
C GLU A 511 -3.51 6.20 -27.58
N ILE A 512 -3.16 5.59 -26.44
CA ILE A 512 -4.07 4.84 -25.56
C ILE A 512 -4.68 5.69 -24.42
N GLY A 513 -4.34 6.97 -24.32
CA GLY A 513 -4.78 7.92 -23.28
C GLY A 513 -3.64 8.43 -22.38
N GLU A 514 -3.95 9.10 -21.26
CA GLU A 514 -2.95 9.51 -20.25
C GLU A 514 -2.52 8.33 -19.34
N VAL A 515 -3.47 7.46 -19.00
CA VAL A 515 -3.26 6.23 -18.22
C VAL A 515 -4.15 5.13 -18.80
N GLY A 516 -3.60 3.93 -19.01
CA GLY A 516 -4.30 2.80 -19.64
C GLY A 516 -4.33 1.51 -18.83
N THR A 517 -4.17 1.59 -17.51
CA THR A 517 -4.17 0.45 -16.56
C THR A 517 -5.40 -0.43 -16.74
N VAL A 518 -5.21 -1.74 -16.71
CA VAL A 518 -6.30 -2.71 -16.87
C VAL A 518 -6.58 -3.42 -15.55
N GLY A 519 -7.82 -3.83 -15.36
CA GLY A 519 -8.22 -4.43 -14.10
C GLY A 519 -9.48 -5.27 -14.22
N ALA A 520 -9.63 -6.22 -13.31
CA ALA A 520 -10.78 -7.10 -13.20
C ALA A 520 -11.12 -7.36 -11.73
N VAL A 521 -12.42 -7.40 -11.44
CA VAL A 521 -12.99 -7.89 -10.19
C VAL A 521 -14.04 -8.94 -10.52
N ALA A 522 -14.16 -9.98 -9.70
CA ALA A 522 -15.14 -11.02 -9.92
C ALA A 522 -15.72 -11.55 -8.61
N ILE A 523 -16.97 -12.02 -8.68
CA ILE A 523 -17.64 -12.81 -7.65
C ILE A 523 -18.11 -14.13 -8.26
N ASP A 524 -17.85 -15.25 -7.57
CA ASP A 524 -18.32 -16.56 -8.02
C ASP A 524 -19.67 -16.96 -7.40
N SER A 525 -20.22 -18.10 -7.84
CA SER A 525 -21.51 -18.61 -7.34
C SER A 525 -21.53 -18.99 -5.86
N LYS A 526 -20.37 -19.05 -5.20
CA LYS A 526 -20.21 -19.30 -3.76
C LYS A 526 -20.04 -17.99 -2.98
N GLY A 527 -20.03 -16.84 -3.65
CA GLY A 527 -19.81 -15.53 -3.06
C GLY A 527 -18.34 -15.20 -2.77
N ARG A 528 -17.39 -15.93 -3.37
CA ARG A 528 -15.95 -15.63 -3.23
C ARG A 528 -15.56 -14.51 -4.18
N LEU A 529 -14.71 -13.61 -3.71
CA LEU A 529 -14.27 -12.43 -4.44
C LEU A 529 -12.77 -12.51 -4.80
N ALA A 530 -12.41 -11.92 -5.93
CA ALA A 530 -11.01 -11.61 -6.27
C ALA A 530 -10.90 -10.32 -7.07
N ALA A 531 -9.71 -9.73 -7.04
CA ALA A 531 -9.34 -8.56 -7.82
C ALA A 531 -7.96 -8.76 -8.46
N ALA A 532 -7.77 -8.23 -9.66
CA ALA A 532 -6.52 -8.25 -10.42
C ALA A 532 -6.34 -6.92 -11.16
N THR A 533 -5.13 -6.38 -11.18
CA THR A 533 -4.80 -5.13 -11.89
C THR A 533 -3.40 -5.22 -12.50
N SER A 534 -3.20 -4.69 -13.70
CA SER A 534 -1.91 -4.70 -14.43
C SER A 534 -1.68 -3.39 -15.19
N THR A 535 -0.43 -2.93 -15.26
CA THR A 535 -0.06 -1.66 -15.90
C THR A 535 1.38 -1.63 -16.44
N GLY A 536 1.59 -0.90 -17.54
CA GLY A 536 2.90 -0.43 -17.99
C GLY A 536 3.37 0.85 -17.29
N GLY A 537 2.54 1.46 -16.44
CA GLY A 537 2.84 2.70 -15.72
C GLY A 537 2.50 3.95 -16.50
N ILE A 538 3.28 5.02 -16.37
CA ILE A 538 3.08 6.29 -17.09
C ILE A 538 4.20 6.52 -18.10
N ASN A 539 3.85 7.15 -19.23
CA ASN A 539 4.81 7.44 -20.30
C ASN A 539 5.93 8.35 -19.79
N GLY A 540 7.18 8.02 -20.13
CA GLY A 540 8.33 8.80 -19.68
C GLY A 540 8.61 8.72 -18.17
N LYS A 541 8.08 7.70 -17.48
CA LYS A 541 8.41 7.46 -16.06
C LYS A 541 9.90 7.27 -15.85
N MET A 542 10.39 7.61 -14.66
CA MET A 542 11.74 7.27 -14.26
C MET A 542 11.90 5.74 -14.18
N VAL A 543 13.11 5.27 -14.47
CA VAL A 543 13.50 3.87 -14.31
C VAL A 543 13.25 3.43 -12.87
N GLY A 544 12.58 2.30 -12.71
CA GLY A 544 12.25 1.76 -11.38
C GLY A 544 11.04 2.37 -10.70
N ARG A 545 10.26 3.24 -11.37
CA ARG A 545 9.00 3.75 -10.82
C ARG A 545 7.99 2.62 -10.64
N SER A 546 7.52 2.44 -9.41
CA SER A 546 6.45 1.51 -9.04
C SER A 546 5.09 2.22 -9.05
N SER A 547 4.04 1.58 -9.59
CA SER A 547 2.66 2.09 -9.62
C SER A 547 1.84 1.68 -8.39
N ASP A 548 0.74 2.38 -8.15
CA ASP A 548 -0.37 1.97 -7.29
C ASP A 548 -0.85 0.52 -7.56
N THR A 549 -0.75 0.07 -8.81
CA THR A 549 -1.15 -1.27 -9.25
C THR A 549 -0.47 -2.39 -8.47
N SER A 550 0.81 -2.26 -8.12
CA SER A 550 1.53 -3.24 -7.29
C SER A 550 1.29 -3.06 -5.78
N ILE A 551 0.55 -2.03 -5.38
CA ILE A 551 0.30 -1.66 -3.99
C ILE A 551 -1.08 -2.16 -3.55
N VAL A 552 -1.09 -3.19 -2.72
CA VAL A 552 -2.32 -3.73 -2.12
C VAL A 552 -3.01 -2.64 -1.29
N GLY A 553 -4.32 -2.46 -1.52
CA GLY A 553 -5.10 -1.39 -0.89
C GLY A 553 -5.10 -0.07 -1.65
N SER A 554 -4.29 0.05 -2.71
CA SER A 554 -4.31 1.19 -3.63
C SER A 554 -4.88 0.78 -4.98
N GLY A 555 -4.13 0.02 -5.77
CA GLY A 555 -4.55 -0.44 -7.10
C GLY A 555 -5.57 -1.57 -7.04
N THR A 556 -5.36 -2.54 -6.14
CA THR A 556 -6.11 -3.80 -6.05
C THR A 556 -6.44 -4.13 -4.60
N TYR A 557 -7.69 -4.54 -4.33
CA TYR A 557 -8.07 -5.10 -3.03
C TYR A 557 -9.27 -6.05 -3.14
N ALA A 558 -9.29 -7.11 -2.35
CA ALA A 558 -10.44 -8.01 -2.24
C ALA A 558 -10.59 -8.54 -0.81
N ASP A 559 -11.83 -8.56 -0.32
CA ASP A 559 -12.22 -9.10 0.98
C ASP A 559 -13.63 -9.69 0.88
N ASP A 560 -13.77 -10.99 1.12
CA ASP A 560 -15.08 -11.70 1.05
C ASP A 560 -16.10 -11.13 2.05
N GLU A 561 -15.65 -10.43 3.10
CA GLU A 561 -16.51 -9.81 4.09
C GLU A 561 -17.09 -8.46 3.64
N VAL A 562 -16.56 -7.87 2.56
CA VAL A 562 -16.93 -6.52 2.10
C VAL A 562 -17.12 -6.44 0.58
N GLY A 563 -16.07 -6.67 -0.21
CA GLY A 563 -16.06 -6.43 -1.65
C GLY A 563 -14.68 -6.56 -2.30
N ALA A 564 -14.64 -6.41 -3.62
CA ALA A 564 -13.43 -6.36 -4.43
C ALA A 564 -13.38 -5.07 -5.26
N VAL A 565 -12.19 -4.49 -5.38
CA VAL A 565 -11.94 -3.20 -6.05
C VAL A 565 -10.69 -3.29 -6.91
N SER A 566 -10.77 -2.73 -8.11
CA SER A 566 -9.63 -2.46 -8.99
C SER A 566 -9.72 -1.01 -9.47
N THR A 567 -8.59 -0.31 -9.49
CA THR A 567 -8.51 1.14 -9.75
C THR A 567 -7.57 1.46 -10.91
N THR A 568 -7.75 2.64 -11.50
CA THR A 568 -6.96 3.15 -12.62
C THR A 568 -6.91 4.67 -12.61
N GLY A 569 -5.82 5.29 -13.05
CA GLY A 569 -5.67 6.74 -13.13
C GLY A 569 -4.30 7.21 -12.66
N HIS A 570 -4.23 8.41 -12.08
CA HIS A 570 -2.96 8.96 -11.59
C HIS A 570 -2.43 8.16 -10.39
N GLY A 571 -1.50 7.23 -10.65
CA GLY A 571 -1.06 6.23 -9.67
C GLY A 571 -0.51 6.81 -8.37
N GLU A 572 0.24 7.91 -8.43
CA GLU A 572 0.76 8.62 -7.26
C GLU A 572 -0.39 9.08 -6.34
N SER A 573 -1.50 9.58 -6.90
CA SER A 573 -2.68 10.00 -6.10
C SER A 573 -3.45 8.81 -5.56
N ILE A 574 -3.62 7.75 -6.37
CA ILE A 574 -4.29 6.51 -5.96
C ILE A 574 -3.55 5.87 -4.78
N ALA A 575 -2.22 5.81 -4.83
CA ALA A 575 -1.37 5.27 -3.77
C ALA A 575 -1.42 6.12 -2.49
N ARG A 576 -1.28 7.44 -2.62
CA ARG A 576 -1.32 8.38 -1.48
C ARG A 576 -2.65 8.40 -0.75
N PHE A 577 -3.75 8.13 -1.46
CA PHE A 577 -5.10 8.10 -0.90
C PHE A 577 -5.55 6.68 -0.50
N CYS A 578 -4.79 5.64 -0.88
CA CYS A 578 -5.16 4.24 -0.75
C CYS A 578 -6.57 3.95 -1.29
N LEU A 579 -6.82 4.32 -2.55
CA LEU A 579 -8.16 4.42 -3.13
C LEU A 579 -8.98 3.13 -3.02
N ALA A 580 -8.42 1.96 -3.35
CA ALA A 580 -9.14 0.70 -3.22
C ALA A 580 -9.58 0.43 -1.78
N HIS A 581 -8.70 0.68 -0.81
CA HIS A 581 -9.03 0.52 0.61
C HIS A 581 -10.06 1.56 1.09
N ALA A 582 -10.02 2.79 0.56
CA ALA A 582 -11.03 3.81 0.86
C ALA A 582 -12.44 3.39 0.38
N VAL A 583 -12.54 2.78 -0.81
CA VAL A 583 -13.82 2.22 -1.31
C VAL A 583 -14.32 1.09 -0.41
N ILE A 584 -13.43 0.17 -0.02
CA ILE A 584 -13.74 -0.93 0.92
C ILE A 584 -14.22 -0.37 2.27
N TYR A 585 -13.55 0.66 2.79
CA TYR A 585 -13.93 1.33 4.03
C TYR A 585 -15.34 1.94 3.94
N GLU A 586 -15.66 2.64 2.86
CA GLU A 586 -17.00 3.21 2.67
C GLU A 586 -18.09 2.13 2.59
N MET A 587 -17.82 1.01 1.89
CA MET A 587 -18.74 -0.14 1.86
C MET A 587 -18.89 -0.80 3.24
N ARG A 588 -17.78 -0.95 3.99
CA ARG A 588 -17.80 -1.49 5.36
C ARG A 588 -18.65 -0.62 6.30
N ASN A 589 -18.74 0.68 6.02
CA ASN A 589 -19.59 1.62 6.74
C ASN A 589 -21.02 1.74 6.19
N GLY A 590 -21.45 0.82 5.32
CA GLY A 590 -22.83 0.70 4.86
C GLY A 590 -23.15 1.45 3.56
N SER A 591 -22.16 2.05 2.89
CA SER A 591 -22.38 2.58 1.55
C SER A 591 -22.61 1.45 0.56
N SER A 592 -23.49 1.69 -0.41
CA SER A 592 -23.66 0.83 -1.59
C SER A 592 -22.37 0.82 -2.42
N ALA A 593 -22.15 -0.18 -3.27
CA ALA A 593 -20.96 -0.27 -4.10
C ALA A 593 -20.77 0.99 -4.96
N SER A 594 -21.81 1.42 -5.66
CA SER A 594 -21.79 2.65 -6.47
C SER A 594 -21.50 3.91 -5.63
N ALA A 595 -22.16 4.05 -4.48
CA ALA A 595 -21.96 5.21 -3.61
C ALA A 595 -20.54 5.26 -3.02
N ALA A 596 -20.01 4.13 -2.59
CA ALA A 596 -18.65 3.99 -2.05
C ALA A 596 -17.60 4.35 -3.11
N THR A 597 -17.72 3.79 -4.31
CA THR A 597 -16.80 4.04 -5.43
C THR A 597 -16.77 5.53 -5.77
N GLY A 598 -17.95 6.16 -5.97
CA GLY A 598 -18.02 7.57 -6.32
C GLY A 598 -17.57 8.52 -5.20
N LYS A 599 -17.86 8.20 -3.94
CA LYS A 599 -17.44 9.03 -2.79
C LYS A 599 -15.92 9.02 -2.62
N ALA A 600 -15.29 7.85 -2.71
CA ALA A 600 -13.84 7.74 -2.59
C ALA A 600 -13.11 8.48 -3.73
N LEU A 601 -13.58 8.32 -4.97
CA LEU A 601 -13.01 9.01 -6.14
C LEU A 601 -13.13 10.53 -6.06
N LYS A 602 -14.30 11.03 -5.66
CA LYS A 602 -14.52 12.47 -5.44
C LYS A 602 -13.64 13.00 -4.31
N GLY A 603 -13.53 12.27 -3.20
CA GLY A 603 -12.66 12.63 -2.08
C GLY A 603 -11.19 12.73 -2.50
N MET A 604 -10.69 11.73 -3.24
CA MET A 604 -9.33 11.76 -3.78
C MET A 604 -9.12 12.95 -4.73
N THR A 605 -10.03 13.16 -5.67
CA THR A 605 -9.93 14.24 -6.68
C THR A 605 -9.96 15.61 -6.01
N GLN A 606 -10.80 15.81 -4.99
CA GLN A 606 -10.87 17.05 -4.23
C GLN A 606 -9.59 17.29 -3.42
N ARG A 607 -9.00 16.25 -2.84
CA ARG A 607 -7.81 16.35 -1.98
C ARG A 607 -6.51 16.48 -2.77
N LEU A 608 -6.40 15.78 -3.90
CA LEU A 608 -5.14 15.61 -4.63
C LEU A 608 -5.16 16.18 -6.05
N HIS A 609 -6.28 16.77 -6.48
CA HIS A 609 -6.45 17.47 -7.76
C HIS A 609 -6.05 16.64 -8.99
N ASN A 610 -6.28 15.33 -8.94
CA ASN A 610 -5.99 14.40 -10.02
C ASN A 610 -7.13 13.40 -10.18
N ASN A 611 -7.25 12.85 -11.38
CA ASN A 611 -8.36 11.98 -11.75
C ASN A 611 -8.01 10.49 -11.60
N ALA A 612 -9.05 9.68 -11.36
CA ALA A 612 -8.98 8.23 -11.38
C ALA A 612 -10.34 7.62 -11.77
N GLY A 613 -10.39 6.30 -11.85
CA GLY A 613 -11.58 5.49 -11.96
C GLY A 613 -11.42 4.20 -11.18
N ALA A 614 -12.55 3.55 -10.90
CA ALA A 614 -12.56 2.28 -10.19
C ALA A 614 -13.78 1.44 -10.58
N ILE A 615 -13.57 0.13 -10.54
CA ILE A 615 -14.62 -0.88 -10.62
C ILE A 615 -14.70 -1.61 -9.28
N THR A 616 -15.90 -1.97 -8.86
CA THR A 616 -16.18 -2.53 -7.53
C THR A 616 -17.29 -3.57 -7.60
N ILE A 617 -17.11 -4.68 -6.89
CA ILE A 617 -18.16 -5.66 -6.60
C ILE A 617 -18.27 -5.79 -5.08
N ALA A 618 -19.43 -5.48 -4.51
CA ALA A 618 -19.69 -5.76 -3.10
C ALA A 618 -20.00 -7.26 -2.88
N LYS A 619 -19.86 -7.76 -1.63
CA LYS A 619 -20.14 -9.16 -1.27
C LYS A 619 -21.55 -9.67 -1.62
N ASN A 620 -22.49 -8.76 -1.85
CA ASN A 620 -23.88 -9.06 -2.24
C ASN A 620 -24.08 -9.02 -3.77
N GLY A 621 -23.01 -8.85 -4.56
CA GLY A 621 -23.05 -8.74 -6.02
C GLY A 621 -23.37 -7.34 -6.56
N GLU A 622 -23.57 -6.33 -5.70
CA GLU A 622 -23.79 -4.95 -6.16
C GLU A 622 -22.53 -4.39 -6.84
N LEU A 623 -22.73 -3.69 -7.96
CA LEU A 623 -21.65 -3.12 -8.77
C LEU A 623 -21.44 -1.62 -8.48
N GLY A 624 -20.18 -1.21 -8.45
CA GLY A 624 -19.77 0.19 -8.49
C GLY A 624 -18.85 0.42 -9.68
N ILE A 625 -19.21 1.37 -10.54
CA ILE A 625 -18.41 1.78 -11.71
C ILE A 625 -18.48 3.30 -11.73
N ASP A 626 -17.36 3.97 -11.45
CA ASP A 626 -17.30 5.43 -11.47
C ASP A 626 -15.87 5.89 -11.80
N PHE A 627 -15.75 7.12 -12.28
CA PHE A 627 -14.48 7.73 -12.67
C PHE A 627 -14.60 9.26 -12.64
N THR A 628 -13.49 9.97 -12.45
CA THR A 628 -13.40 11.44 -12.51
C THR A 628 -12.64 11.93 -13.73
N SER A 629 -12.01 11.01 -14.48
CA SER A 629 -11.45 11.27 -15.80
C SER A 629 -12.55 11.56 -16.83
N ARG A 630 -12.15 11.93 -18.05
CA ARG A 630 -13.09 12.09 -19.17
C ARG A 630 -13.79 10.78 -19.52
N ARG A 631 -13.03 9.70 -19.63
CA ARG A 631 -13.52 8.36 -20.04
C ARG A 631 -12.89 7.27 -19.20
N MET A 632 -13.59 6.15 -19.11
CA MET A 632 -13.05 4.87 -18.63
C MET A 632 -13.78 3.74 -19.35
N ALA A 633 -13.07 2.94 -20.15
CA ALA A 633 -13.68 1.78 -20.79
C ALA A 633 -13.96 0.71 -19.73
N TRP A 634 -15.15 0.14 -19.72
CA TRP A 634 -15.52 -0.93 -18.80
C TRP A 634 -16.51 -1.91 -19.44
N ALA A 635 -16.50 -3.14 -18.95
CA ALA A 635 -17.52 -4.13 -19.27
C ALA A 635 -17.74 -5.09 -18.10
N TYR A 636 -18.95 -5.63 -17.98
CA TYR A 636 -19.19 -6.79 -17.14
C TYR A 636 -20.11 -7.79 -17.82
N GLN A 637 -19.91 -9.05 -17.48
CA GLN A 637 -20.80 -10.13 -17.88
C GLN A 637 -21.48 -10.75 -16.66
N ILE A 638 -22.79 -10.90 -16.77
CA ILE A 638 -23.64 -11.60 -15.83
C ILE A 638 -24.64 -12.41 -16.66
N LYS A 639 -24.78 -13.72 -16.40
CA LYS A 639 -25.60 -14.62 -17.22
C LYS A 639 -25.18 -14.56 -18.70
N ASP A 640 -26.16 -14.40 -19.59
CA ASP A 640 -26.03 -14.21 -21.04
C ASP A 640 -26.07 -12.73 -21.44
N GLU A 641 -25.82 -11.81 -20.49
CA GLU A 641 -25.88 -10.37 -20.70
C GLU A 641 -24.48 -9.76 -20.61
N MET A 642 -24.08 -9.07 -21.68
CA MET A 642 -22.87 -8.26 -21.72
C MET A 642 -23.26 -6.79 -21.55
N HIS A 643 -22.69 -6.14 -20.54
CA HIS A 643 -22.88 -4.73 -20.26
C HIS A 643 -21.58 -3.97 -20.41
N PHE A 644 -21.61 -2.77 -20.97
CA PHE A 644 -20.40 -2.00 -21.22
C PHE A 644 -20.67 -0.49 -21.35
N GLY A 645 -19.61 0.29 -21.23
CA GLY A 645 -19.64 1.74 -21.39
C GLY A 645 -18.23 2.33 -21.45
N ILE A 646 -18.17 3.62 -21.81
CA ILE A 646 -16.92 4.40 -21.80
C ILE A 646 -17.14 5.84 -21.35
N GLU A 647 -18.28 6.43 -21.69
CA GLU A 647 -18.67 7.78 -21.27
C GLU A 647 -19.38 7.78 -19.91
N HIS A 648 -19.36 8.94 -19.25
CA HIS A 648 -20.13 9.16 -18.03
C HIS A 648 -21.61 8.85 -18.21
N GLY A 649 -22.17 8.05 -17.30
CA GLY A 649 -23.59 7.67 -17.32
C GLY A 649 -23.99 6.76 -18.48
N GLN A 650 -23.07 6.37 -19.36
CA GLN A 650 -23.36 5.43 -20.43
C GLN A 650 -23.49 4.02 -19.88
N HIS A 651 -24.59 3.34 -20.20
CA HIS A 651 -24.78 1.92 -19.90
C HIS A 651 -25.42 1.25 -21.12
N THR A 652 -24.64 0.44 -21.83
CA THR A 652 -25.12 -0.34 -22.97
C THR A 652 -25.22 -1.81 -22.58
N LYS A 653 -26.17 -2.52 -23.18
CA LYS A 653 -26.41 -3.95 -22.96
C LYS A 653 -26.60 -4.66 -24.29
N GLU A 654 -25.99 -5.82 -24.43
CA GLU A 654 -26.20 -6.75 -25.53
C GLU A 654 -26.22 -8.20 -25.01
N LYS A 655 -26.59 -9.15 -25.88
CA LYS A 655 -26.48 -10.58 -25.56
C LYS A 655 -25.01 -11.00 -25.65
N ALA A 656 -24.51 -11.67 -24.62
CA ALA A 656 -23.16 -12.23 -24.62
C ALA A 656 -23.06 -13.38 -25.64
N ASN A 657 -21.97 -13.39 -26.40
CA ASN A 657 -21.68 -14.41 -27.42
C ASN A 657 -21.15 -15.72 -26.82
#